data_AF-I7J1G3-F1
#
_entry.id   AF-I7J1G3-F1
#
_cell.length_a   1.000
_cell.length_b   1.000
_cell.length_c   1.000
_cell.angle_alpha   90.00
_cell.angle_beta   90.00
_cell.angle_gamma   90.00
#
_symmetry.space_group_name_H-M   'P 1'
#
loop_
_entity.id
_entity.type
_entity.pdbx_description
1 polymer ?
#
loop_
_entity_poly.entity_id
_entity_poly.type
_entity_poly.pdbx_seq_one_letter_code
_entity_poly.pdbx_strand_id
1 'polypeptide(L)'
;MNTFKVGTPTTANENILSFSEAYKAASDGDVLEIQGAQNLELPEQFTLAKSLTITTNEVDASQFPNLKASFKIEDNVTIKFSKLNFTNDAELQSILAVDHASVEVEDSTFTSSNTGVARFATISGKKANVTLKNSKITGLFSFTMQSKLRLDHTEANAEVGNKLMLELEESSAEIINKSKVKAQIKRDDYASFKVEKSRFFAKDSNLVGQIWATEDSTVTLKDSQIATSRSSVAIAADKTTLELKNSKLTSNQRTALRLTNLSRATMEGATFTPGAGKYDFIIEDSIVKLDQEDLSLIYFARSDVEIGTATIQSLQAEDHTTLQIQDVDFSSEHATKWKNFTLKDHSVLIALKVRTDIRDTYAELKGGSYARIEQVNRLPYINIIDNDSRIEIATTAEPKPDLFALGDKEDAMETLMNLTGLGRVKEQIKTTTTLIKFNKIRKAQGLKTISNTLHAVFLGNPGTGKTTVARLYAKILYDAGVLPGEEFKFVEAGREDLVGKVIGESAQKTAITLERAKGGVLFIDEAYALNVEDSSNDFGHEVITQILKYMENHRDEIAIIFAGYTEEMQDFLESNPGLDSRIPNKFYFDDYSPKEIVQITKDMLEDDEVHPEDPEYFDKRIASLYRNDFDTGNARWSRNIAQGLELQMAKRIADHPDQSPDVLVNGDIDELVNQGSYIEGSQEDAYEQLQHLIGLKRVKEQIDEFISMALINKKRQEMGYEASDYTLHSLFLGNPGTGKTTVARLMGKTLYQKGVIRRDKFVEVTRADLVGKYVGHTAILTRKILKSALGGVLFIDEAYDLAKRDDSGTDFGKEAVTEILKFMEDHRHDLVIIFAGYYQEMAEFLETNTGLKSRIPNKFDFEDYDVDAICQIGLQKLHEKEYRVDEAKYKEVIEQKYHPSTETGNGRWVQVFNDRLTRIQAERVTRDLEHNDILKITDADLDKLAGLN
;
A
#
# COMPACT_ATOMS: atom_id res chain seq x y z
N MET A 1 32.86 -9.35 42.21
CA MET A 1 33.83 -9.07 41.14
C MET A 1 35.23 -9.18 41.70
N ASN A 2 35.63 -10.43 41.93
CA ASN A 2 36.99 -10.84 42.20
C ASN A 2 37.70 -11.08 40.86
N THR A 3 39.02 -10.90 40.82
CA THR A 3 39.86 -11.26 39.67
C THR A 3 40.73 -12.45 40.04
N PHE A 4 40.57 -13.56 39.33
CA PHE A 4 41.37 -14.77 39.49
C PHE A 4 42.46 -14.80 38.42
N LYS A 5 43.72 -14.94 38.84
CA LYS A 5 44.85 -15.11 37.91
C LYS A 5 44.87 -16.55 37.40
N VAL A 6 44.79 -16.72 36.09
CA VAL A 6 44.67 -18.02 35.44
C VAL A 6 45.94 -18.35 34.64
N GLY A 7 46.40 -19.58 34.75
CA GLY A 7 47.55 -20.08 33.98
C GLY A 7 47.97 -21.48 34.41
N THR A 8 49.06 -21.97 33.80
CA THR A 8 49.69 -23.24 34.17
C THR A 8 50.43 -23.06 35.50
N PRO A 9 50.05 -23.77 36.58
CA PRO A 9 50.70 -23.62 37.88
C PRO A 9 52.18 -24.00 37.77
N THR A 10 53.08 -23.09 38.16
CA THR A 10 54.50 -23.38 38.31
C THR A 10 54.85 -23.31 39.79
N THR A 11 55.89 -24.02 40.22
CA THR A 11 56.34 -24.07 41.62
C THR A 11 56.79 -22.71 42.20
N ALA A 12 56.80 -21.63 41.41
CA ALA A 12 57.28 -20.30 41.78
C ALA A 12 56.17 -19.25 42.00
N ASN A 13 54.89 -19.56 41.75
CA ASN A 13 53.78 -18.60 41.87
C ASN A 13 52.53 -19.24 42.51
N GLU A 14 52.40 -19.17 43.83
CA GLU A 14 51.33 -19.82 44.62
C GLU A 14 49.90 -19.26 44.40
N ASN A 15 49.75 -18.17 43.65
CA ASN A 15 48.46 -17.48 43.45
C ASN A 15 47.90 -17.58 42.01
N ILE A 16 48.35 -18.54 41.20
CA ILE A 16 47.82 -18.78 39.84
C ILE A 16 47.05 -20.11 39.84
N LEU A 17 45.78 -20.06 39.45
CA LEU A 17 44.90 -21.21 39.35
C LEU A 17 44.86 -21.75 37.91
N SER A 18 44.65 -23.06 37.74
CA SER A 18 44.26 -23.58 36.42
C SER A 18 42.89 -23.02 36.02
N PHE A 19 42.56 -23.00 34.72
CA PHE A 19 41.29 -22.46 34.23
C PHE A 19 40.07 -23.13 34.91
N SER A 20 40.10 -24.45 35.05
CA SER A 20 39.04 -25.22 35.71
C SER A 20 38.89 -24.91 37.20
N GLU A 21 39.99 -24.68 37.90
CA GLU A 21 39.98 -24.30 39.33
C GLU A 21 39.46 -22.88 39.52
N ALA A 22 39.94 -21.94 38.69
CA ALA A 22 39.48 -20.56 38.71
C ALA A 22 37.98 -20.45 38.40
N TYR A 23 37.49 -21.19 37.38
CA TYR A 23 36.07 -21.24 37.05
C TYR A 23 35.22 -21.86 38.19
N LYS A 24 35.72 -22.91 38.85
CA LYS A 24 35.03 -23.49 40.02
C LYS A 24 34.91 -22.49 41.17
N ALA A 25 35.96 -21.71 41.43
CA ALA A 25 36.01 -20.71 42.50
C ALA A 25 35.24 -19.42 42.19
N ALA A 26 35.12 -19.05 40.91
CA ALA A 26 34.46 -17.81 40.49
C ALA A 26 32.94 -17.82 40.73
N SER A 27 32.38 -16.63 41.00
CA SER A 27 30.93 -16.36 41.06
C SER A 27 30.51 -15.43 39.92
N ASP A 28 29.19 -15.21 39.76
CA ASP A 28 28.68 -14.28 38.74
C ASP A 28 29.28 -12.88 38.89
N GLY A 29 29.72 -12.32 37.77
CA GLY A 29 30.38 -11.02 37.66
C GLY A 29 31.86 -11.04 37.96
N ASP A 30 32.50 -12.19 38.21
CA ASP A 30 33.94 -12.28 38.44
C ASP A 30 34.76 -12.30 37.13
N VAL A 31 36.07 -12.06 37.25
CA VAL A 31 37.02 -11.98 36.14
C VAL A 31 38.04 -13.12 36.22
N LEU A 32 38.24 -13.82 35.11
CA LEU A 32 39.34 -14.75 34.89
C LEU A 32 40.40 -14.08 34.03
N GLU A 33 41.51 -13.67 34.64
CA GLU A 33 42.61 -12.97 33.97
C GLU A 33 43.77 -13.93 33.68
N ILE A 34 43.90 -14.34 32.42
CA ILE A 34 44.92 -15.29 31.96
C ILE A 34 46.27 -14.57 31.84
N GLN A 35 47.29 -15.12 32.50
CA GLN A 35 48.62 -14.49 32.63
C GLN A 35 49.59 -15.01 31.56
N GLY A 36 50.11 -14.12 30.72
CA GLY A 36 51.13 -14.45 29.70
C GLY A 36 50.58 -15.16 28.47
N ALA A 37 51.47 -15.36 27.48
CA ALA A 37 51.20 -16.08 26.24
C ALA A 37 51.07 -17.60 26.48
N GLN A 38 49.97 -18.04 27.07
CA GLN A 38 49.72 -19.45 27.37
C GLN A 38 48.91 -20.13 26.26
N ASN A 39 49.21 -21.41 26.02
CA ASN A 39 48.32 -22.31 25.29
C ASN A 39 47.58 -23.17 26.33
N LEU A 40 46.32 -22.86 26.59
CA LEU A 40 45.48 -23.60 27.52
C LEU A 40 44.68 -24.65 26.75
N GLU A 41 45.10 -25.91 26.85
CA GLU A 41 44.32 -27.05 26.38
C GLU A 41 43.29 -27.42 27.45
N LEU A 42 42.02 -27.16 27.13
CA LEU A 42 40.88 -27.48 27.99
C LEU A 42 40.23 -28.79 27.52
N PRO A 43 39.34 -29.40 28.32
CA PRO A 43 38.47 -30.47 27.82
C PRO A 43 37.82 -30.08 26.49
N GLU A 44 37.65 -31.08 25.61
CA GLU A 44 37.15 -30.89 24.23
C GLU A 44 35.90 -29.99 24.17
N GLN A 45 34.99 -30.16 25.15
CA GLN A 45 33.87 -29.27 25.41
C GLN A 45 33.90 -28.77 26.86
N PHE A 46 33.85 -27.45 27.05
CA PHE A 46 33.81 -26.78 28.36
C PHE A 46 32.50 -25.98 28.51
N THR A 47 31.73 -26.27 29.55
CA THR A 47 30.43 -25.60 29.78
C THR A 47 30.58 -24.41 30.74
N LEU A 48 30.12 -23.24 30.31
CA LEU A 48 30.07 -22.01 31.09
C LEU A 48 28.61 -21.71 31.46
N ALA A 49 28.32 -21.75 32.75
CA ALA A 49 27.01 -21.55 33.36
C ALA A 49 27.06 -20.50 34.49
N LYS A 50 28.03 -19.59 34.41
CA LYS A 50 28.19 -18.42 35.30
C LYS A 50 28.49 -17.20 34.46
N SER A 51 27.96 -16.04 34.81
CA SER A 51 28.25 -14.79 34.10
C SER A 51 29.66 -14.31 34.45
N LEU A 52 30.57 -14.24 33.48
CA LEU A 52 32.00 -14.02 33.74
C LEU A 52 32.65 -13.12 32.68
N THR A 53 33.75 -12.47 33.06
CA THR A 53 34.69 -11.87 32.10
C THR A 53 35.96 -12.70 32.03
N ILE A 54 36.38 -13.11 30.85
CA ILE A 54 37.58 -13.89 30.60
C ILE A 54 38.49 -13.06 29.70
N THR A 55 39.67 -12.71 30.20
CA THR A 55 40.54 -11.71 29.55
C THR A 55 42.01 -11.94 29.87
N THR A 56 42.88 -11.09 29.34
CA THR A 56 44.29 -10.99 29.69
C THR A 56 44.71 -9.53 29.82
N ASN A 57 45.75 -9.28 30.62
CA ASN A 57 46.38 -7.97 30.73
C ASN A 57 47.42 -7.71 29.62
N GLU A 58 47.68 -8.69 28.75
CA GLU A 58 48.57 -8.52 27.61
C GLU A 58 48.08 -7.40 26.68
N VAL A 59 49.04 -6.61 26.18
CA VAL A 59 48.78 -5.48 25.27
C VAL A 59 49.17 -5.83 23.83
N ASP A 60 50.16 -6.72 23.67
CA ASP A 60 50.59 -7.22 22.36
C ASP A 60 49.72 -8.39 21.93
N ALA A 61 49.02 -8.25 20.80
CA ALA A 61 48.15 -9.28 20.24
C ALA A 61 48.88 -10.60 19.91
N SER A 62 50.20 -10.56 19.65
CA SER A 62 51.01 -11.76 19.45
C SER A 62 51.20 -12.59 20.73
N GLN A 63 50.90 -12.00 21.89
CA GLN A 63 51.02 -12.61 23.21
C GLN A 63 49.66 -12.97 23.83
N PHE A 64 48.56 -12.74 23.11
CA PHE A 64 47.24 -13.14 23.59
C PHE A 64 47.17 -14.65 23.80
N PRO A 65 46.66 -15.11 24.95
CA PRO A 65 46.62 -16.52 25.27
C PRO A 65 45.66 -17.27 24.34
N ASN A 66 46.03 -18.49 24.01
CA ASN A 66 45.27 -19.38 23.15
C ASN A 66 44.45 -20.37 23.98
N LEU A 67 43.13 -20.33 23.81
CA LEU A 67 42.16 -21.26 24.40
C LEU A 67 41.80 -22.32 23.37
N LYS A 68 42.12 -23.58 23.68
CA LYS A 68 41.85 -24.71 22.80
C LYS A 68 40.73 -25.60 23.35
N ALA A 69 39.48 -25.28 23.00
CA ALA A 69 38.27 -26.06 23.31
C ALA A 69 37.02 -25.54 22.58
N SER A 70 35.95 -26.34 22.58
CA SER A 70 34.57 -25.88 22.36
C SER A 70 33.98 -25.34 23.66
N PHE A 71 33.38 -24.15 23.62
CA PHE A 71 32.66 -23.57 24.75
C PHE A 71 31.16 -23.67 24.54
N LYS A 72 30.47 -24.30 25.49
CA LYS A 72 29.02 -24.35 25.57
C LYS A 72 28.56 -23.33 26.62
N ILE A 73 27.75 -22.35 26.23
CA ILE A 73 27.27 -21.29 27.12
C ILE A 73 25.75 -21.43 27.24
N GLU A 74 25.25 -21.66 28.45
CA GLU A 74 23.84 -21.97 28.71
C GLU A 74 23.31 -21.22 29.95
N ASP A 75 22.03 -21.39 30.27
CA ASP A 75 21.39 -20.96 31.53
C ASP A 75 21.25 -19.43 31.76
N ASN A 76 20.93 -18.65 30.72
CA ASN A 76 20.67 -17.20 30.83
C ASN A 76 21.86 -16.38 31.36
N VAL A 77 23.09 -16.85 31.14
CA VAL A 77 24.30 -16.17 31.58
C VAL A 77 24.86 -15.19 30.54
N THR A 78 25.70 -14.26 31.00
CA THR A 78 26.44 -13.33 30.13
C THR A 78 27.94 -13.55 30.26
N ILE A 79 28.60 -13.90 29.15
CA ILE A 79 30.06 -14.08 29.10
C ILE A 79 30.70 -12.96 28.27
N LYS A 80 31.79 -12.39 28.78
CA LYS A 80 32.66 -11.48 28.03
C LYS A 80 34.01 -12.14 27.81
N PHE A 81 34.45 -12.22 26.56
CA PHE A 81 35.79 -12.62 26.17
C PHE A 81 36.53 -11.41 25.61
N SER A 82 37.77 -11.18 26.03
CA SER A 82 38.55 -10.05 25.51
C SER A 82 40.02 -10.38 25.39
N LYS A 83 40.65 -10.06 24.24
CA LYS A 83 42.08 -10.25 23.97
C LYS A 83 42.53 -11.72 24.02
N LEU A 84 41.77 -12.60 23.38
CA LEU A 84 42.03 -14.05 23.39
C LEU A 84 42.18 -14.60 21.98
N ASN A 85 42.95 -15.68 21.86
CA ASN A 85 42.97 -16.51 20.67
C ASN A 85 42.18 -17.79 20.96
N PHE A 86 41.29 -18.18 20.07
CA PHE A 86 40.52 -19.41 20.15
C PHE A 86 40.96 -20.34 19.04
N THR A 87 41.28 -21.58 19.40
CA THR A 87 41.59 -22.63 18.43
C THR A 87 40.68 -23.83 18.69
N ASN A 88 40.00 -24.35 17.67
CA ASN A 88 39.29 -25.62 17.80
C ASN A 88 39.56 -26.51 16.58
N ASP A 89 40.08 -27.69 16.86
CA ASP A 89 40.38 -28.73 15.87
C ASP A 89 39.47 -29.97 16.03
N ALA A 90 38.56 -29.96 17.00
CA ALA A 90 37.62 -31.05 17.28
C ALA A 90 36.61 -31.23 16.14
N GLU A 91 36.27 -32.48 15.85
CA GLU A 91 35.30 -32.79 14.79
C GLU A 91 33.88 -32.42 15.24
N LEU A 92 33.15 -31.68 14.38
CA LEU A 92 31.70 -31.44 14.50
C LEU A 92 31.22 -30.58 15.69
N GLN A 93 32.12 -29.89 16.41
CA GLN A 93 31.73 -28.97 17.50
C GLN A 93 31.98 -27.50 17.17
N SER A 94 31.02 -26.63 17.52
CA SER A 94 31.17 -25.18 17.45
C SER A 94 32.25 -24.70 18.44
N ILE A 95 33.03 -23.67 18.10
CA ILE A 95 33.93 -23.05 19.09
C ILE A 95 33.11 -22.38 20.19
N LEU A 96 32.03 -21.71 19.81
CA LEU A 96 31.05 -21.16 20.74
C LEU A 96 29.67 -21.70 20.37
N ALA A 97 29.07 -22.46 21.27
CA ALA A 97 27.67 -22.88 21.20
C ALA A 97 26.90 -22.14 22.30
N VAL A 98 26.04 -21.21 21.92
CA VAL A 98 25.32 -20.33 22.85
C VAL A 98 23.84 -20.68 22.83
N ASP A 99 23.29 -21.11 23.97
CA ASP A 99 21.87 -21.47 24.10
C ASP A 99 21.24 -20.67 25.24
N HIS A 100 20.20 -19.88 24.95
CA HIS A 100 19.53 -18.99 25.89
C HIS A 100 20.52 -18.11 26.69
N ALA A 101 21.55 -17.55 26.06
CA ALA A 101 22.61 -16.80 26.74
C ALA A 101 23.16 -15.64 25.90
N SER A 102 23.98 -14.79 26.52
CA SER A 102 24.62 -13.64 25.86
C SER A 102 26.14 -13.74 25.89
N VAL A 103 26.80 -13.49 24.77
CA VAL A 103 28.26 -13.52 24.64
C VAL A 103 28.74 -12.25 23.94
N GLU A 104 29.73 -11.60 24.53
CA GLU A 104 30.45 -10.48 23.93
C GLU A 104 31.92 -10.86 23.78
N VAL A 105 32.48 -10.66 22.59
CA VAL A 105 33.87 -10.95 22.27
C VAL A 105 34.52 -9.69 21.73
N GLU A 106 35.64 -9.27 22.32
CA GLU A 106 36.38 -8.08 21.92
C GLU A 106 37.86 -8.40 21.64
N ASP A 107 38.45 -7.80 20.61
CA ASP A 107 39.89 -7.87 20.29
C ASP A 107 40.44 -9.30 20.27
N SER A 108 39.64 -10.26 19.79
CA SER A 108 39.98 -11.70 19.86
C SER A 108 40.01 -12.35 18.48
N THR A 109 40.76 -13.45 18.34
CA THR A 109 40.85 -14.22 17.09
C THR A 109 40.30 -15.63 17.24
N PHE A 110 39.64 -16.13 16.20
CA PHE A 110 39.14 -17.51 16.10
C PHE A 110 39.78 -18.17 14.89
N THR A 111 40.49 -19.26 15.14
CA THR A 111 41.19 -20.02 14.12
C THR A 111 40.85 -21.51 14.24
N SER A 112 41.00 -22.22 13.13
CA SER A 112 40.99 -23.69 13.13
C SER A 112 42.11 -24.13 12.20
N SER A 113 42.90 -25.13 12.62
CA SER A 113 43.97 -25.68 11.77
C SER A 113 43.43 -26.57 10.64
N ASN A 114 42.12 -26.84 10.63
CA ASN A 114 41.47 -27.83 9.79
C ASN A 114 40.60 -27.16 8.70
N THR A 115 41.22 -26.50 7.73
CA THR A 115 40.55 -25.67 6.69
C THR A 115 39.83 -26.46 5.56
N GLY A 116 39.66 -27.78 5.73
CA GLY A 116 38.94 -28.65 4.78
C GLY A 116 37.41 -28.54 4.87
N VAL A 117 36.72 -29.08 3.84
CA VAL A 117 35.26 -28.96 3.56
C VAL A 117 34.32 -29.32 4.74
N ALA A 118 34.81 -29.90 5.83
CA ALA A 118 34.00 -30.35 6.97
C ALA A 118 34.16 -29.56 8.30
N ARG A 119 35.12 -28.64 8.48
CA ARG A 119 35.65 -28.35 9.85
C ARG A 119 35.98 -26.87 10.17
N PHE A 120 35.03 -25.95 9.98
CA PHE A 120 35.23 -24.53 10.33
C PHE A 120 34.96 -24.22 11.81
N ALA A 121 35.63 -23.18 12.33
CA ALA A 121 35.27 -22.56 13.61
C ALA A 121 33.82 -22.07 13.54
N THR A 122 32.87 -22.82 14.10
CA THR A 122 31.45 -22.44 14.04
C THR A 122 31.07 -21.70 15.31
N ILE A 123 30.40 -20.57 15.18
CA ILE A 123 29.69 -19.91 16.28
C ILE A 123 28.20 -20.17 16.04
N SER A 124 27.56 -20.87 16.97
CA SER A 124 26.14 -21.20 16.91
C SER A 124 25.35 -20.56 18.04
N GLY A 125 24.13 -20.13 17.72
CA GLY A 125 23.22 -19.50 18.65
C GLY A 125 21.79 -20.04 18.57
N LYS A 126 21.18 -20.32 19.71
CA LYS A 126 19.77 -20.66 19.86
C LYS A 126 19.19 -19.80 20.98
N LYS A 127 18.24 -18.91 20.67
CA LYS A 127 17.81 -17.83 21.59
C LYS A 127 18.99 -17.07 22.23
N ALA A 128 20.02 -16.82 21.43
CA ALA A 128 21.30 -16.28 21.89
C ALA A 128 21.53 -14.83 21.42
N ASN A 129 22.27 -14.04 22.19
CA ASN A 129 22.82 -12.75 21.73
C ASN A 129 24.34 -12.85 21.66
N VAL A 130 24.93 -12.76 20.47
CA VAL A 130 26.38 -12.87 20.28
C VAL A 130 26.91 -11.62 19.59
N THR A 131 27.86 -10.93 20.22
CA THR A 131 28.53 -9.75 19.66
C THR A 131 30.02 -10.03 19.51
N LEU A 132 30.58 -9.80 18.33
CA LEU A 132 32.02 -9.77 18.07
C LEU A 132 32.42 -8.33 17.72
N LYS A 133 33.45 -7.81 18.39
CA LYS A 133 33.97 -6.46 18.22
C LYS A 133 35.47 -6.48 17.99
N ASN A 134 35.95 -5.79 16.95
CA ASN A 134 37.38 -5.73 16.58
C ASN A 134 38.04 -7.12 16.45
N SER A 135 37.25 -8.12 16.05
CA SER A 135 37.65 -9.52 16.12
C SER A 135 37.94 -10.10 14.73
N LYS A 136 38.67 -11.22 14.69
CA LYS A 136 38.90 -11.98 13.46
C LYS A 136 38.45 -13.41 13.60
N ILE A 137 37.76 -13.95 12.60
CA ILE A 137 37.29 -15.33 12.62
C ILE A 137 37.50 -16.00 11.27
N THR A 138 38.07 -17.20 11.31
CA THR A 138 38.09 -18.11 10.16
C THR A 138 37.04 -19.21 10.37
N GLY A 139 35.78 -18.92 10.04
CA GLY A 139 34.66 -19.65 10.62
C GLY A 139 33.28 -19.37 10.03
N LEU A 140 32.29 -20.17 10.45
CA LEU A 140 30.88 -20.08 10.02
C LEU A 140 29.99 -19.62 11.18
N PHE A 141 28.81 -19.13 10.85
CA PHE A 141 27.80 -18.68 11.79
C PHE A 141 26.46 -19.38 11.53
N SER A 142 25.80 -19.89 12.56
CA SER A 142 24.46 -20.49 12.45
C SER A 142 23.59 -20.08 13.63
N PHE A 143 22.51 -19.35 13.38
CA PHE A 143 21.67 -18.74 14.41
C PHE A 143 20.20 -19.05 14.15
N THR A 144 19.55 -19.61 15.17
CA THR A 144 18.16 -20.07 15.11
C THR A 144 17.36 -19.55 16.30
N MET A 145 16.03 -19.62 16.21
CA MET A 145 15.10 -19.37 17.31
C MET A 145 15.32 -18.02 18.02
N GLN A 146 15.03 -16.91 17.33
CA GLN A 146 15.08 -15.55 17.89
C GLN A 146 16.47 -15.11 18.37
N SER A 147 17.53 -15.62 17.77
CA SER A 147 18.89 -15.22 18.11
C SER A 147 19.30 -13.90 17.44
N LYS A 148 20.33 -13.26 17.98
CA LYS A 148 20.93 -12.01 17.47
C LYS A 148 22.45 -12.18 17.34
N LEU A 149 22.97 -11.95 16.14
CA LEU A 149 24.39 -11.84 15.86
C LEU A 149 24.74 -10.37 15.57
N ARG A 150 25.81 -9.86 16.18
CA ARG A 150 26.37 -8.54 15.85
C ARG A 150 27.87 -8.66 15.56
N LEU A 151 28.28 -8.20 14.38
CA LEU A 151 29.67 -8.09 13.95
C LEU A 151 30.03 -6.60 13.82
N ASP A 152 30.88 -6.12 14.72
CA ASP A 152 31.30 -4.72 14.80
C ASP A 152 32.81 -4.64 14.54
N HIS A 153 33.22 -3.96 13.47
CA HIS A 153 34.63 -3.91 13.03
C HIS A 153 35.31 -5.29 12.97
N THR A 154 34.59 -6.31 12.52
CA THR A 154 35.01 -7.71 12.57
C THR A 154 35.35 -8.24 11.19
N GLU A 155 36.45 -8.99 11.07
CA GLU A 155 36.86 -9.68 9.83
C GLU A 155 36.54 -11.18 9.94
N ALA A 156 35.55 -11.65 9.18
CA ALA A 156 35.14 -13.04 9.12
C ALA A 156 35.41 -13.63 7.73
N ASN A 157 36.08 -14.78 7.66
CA ASN A 157 36.42 -15.45 6.41
C ASN A 157 36.13 -16.96 6.51
N ALA A 158 35.57 -17.58 5.48
CA ALA A 158 35.49 -19.05 5.40
C ALA A 158 35.56 -19.56 3.96
N GLU A 159 36.14 -20.73 3.77
CA GLU A 159 36.14 -21.45 2.49
C GLU A 159 34.88 -22.33 2.35
N VAL A 160 33.81 -21.74 1.83
CA VAL A 160 32.52 -22.41 1.73
C VAL A 160 32.44 -23.32 0.49
N GLY A 161 32.17 -24.60 0.74
CA GLY A 161 31.74 -25.58 -0.27
C GLY A 161 30.21 -25.66 -0.28
N ASN A 162 29.66 -26.77 0.21
CA ASN A 162 28.21 -26.97 0.39
C ASN A 162 27.67 -26.38 1.73
N LYS A 163 28.43 -25.50 2.39
CA LYS A 163 28.08 -24.94 3.71
C LYS A 163 27.86 -23.44 3.61
N LEU A 164 27.05 -22.89 4.51
CA LEU A 164 26.72 -21.46 4.57
C LEU A 164 27.73 -20.71 5.44
N MET A 165 28.20 -19.54 4.98
CA MET A 165 28.99 -18.61 5.81
C MET A 165 28.17 -18.11 6.99
N LEU A 166 26.91 -17.80 6.72
CA LEU A 166 25.92 -17.39 7.71
C LEU A 166 24.59 -18.05 7.41
N GLU A 167 23.99 -18.65 8.43
CA GLU A 167 22.63 -19.16 8.41
C GLU A 167 21.79 -18.49 9.49
N LEU A 168 20.67 -17.90 9.10
CA LEU A 168 19.69 -17.29 9.98
C LEU A 168 18.32 -17.92 9.76
N GLU A 169 17.73 -18.45 10.83
CA GLU A 169 16.35 -18.93 10.88
C GLU A 169 15.63 -18.27 12.06
N GLU A 170 14.52 -17.56 11.80
CA GLU A 170 13.77 -16.80 12.81
C GLU A 170 14.66 -15.89 13.68
N SER A 171 15.73 -15.32 13.11
CA SER A 171 16.82 -14.67 13.85
C SER A 171 17.24 -13.34 13.21
N SER A 172 18.28 -12.70 13.74
CA SER A 172 18.80 -11.45 13.18
C SER A 172 20.33 -11.36 13.20
N ALA A 173 20.88 -10.68 12.18
CA ALA A 173 22.30 -10.32 12.12
C ALA A 173 22.49 -8.84 11.80
N GLU A 174 23.47 -8.22 12.45
CA GLU A 174 23.92 -6.84 12.23
C GLU A 174 25.43 -6.83 11.93
N ILE A 175 25.85 -6.36 10.76
CA ILE A 175 27.25 -6.31 10.30
C ILE A 175 27.64 -4.87 10.03
N ILE A 176 28.50 -4.28 10.85
CA ILE A 176 28.70 -2.82 10.88
C ILE A 176 30.16 -2.39 11.04
N ASN A 177 30.41 -1.09 10.88
CA ASN A 177 31.65 -0.41 11.25
C ASN A 177 32.89 -1.01 10.56
N LYS A 178 32.87 -1.09 9.22
CA LYS A 178 33.94 -1.63 8.37
C LYS A 178 34.20 -3.12 8.55
N SER A 179 33.19 -3.84 9.02
CA SER A 179 33.25 -5.31 9.06
C SER A 179 33.42 -5.88 7.65
N LYS A 180 34.18 -6.98 7.56
CA LYS A 180 34.43 -7.70 6.31
C LYS A 180 34.02 -9.14 6.49
N VAL A 181 33.04 -9.61 5.72
CA VAL A 181 32.55 -10.99 5.82
C VAL A 181 32.66 -11.65 4.45
N LYS A 182 33.61 -12.57 4.31
CA LYS A 182 34.01 -13.16 3.03
C LYS A 182 33.82 -14.68 3.00
N ALA A 183 32.87 -15.10 2.17
CA ALA A 183 32.68 -16.48 1.77
C ALA A 183 33.52 -16.78 0.52
N GLN A 184 34.52 -17.64 0.64
CA GLN A 184 35.36 -18.10 -0.46
C GLN A 184 34.75 -19.36 -1.07
N ILE A 185 34.09 -19.23 -2.22
CA ILE A 185 33.26 -20.30 -2.80
C ILE A 185 34.12 -21.23 -3.67
N LYS A 186 34.07 -22.55 -3.40
CA LYS A 186 34.83 -23.58 -4.16
C LYS A 186 34.07 -24.22 -5.34
N ARG A 187 32.74 -24.20 -5.34
CA ARG A 187 31.87 -24.77 -6.40
C ARG A 187 30.77 -23.78 -6.77
N ASP A 188 30.36 -23.77 -8.02
CA ASP A 188 29.25 -22.93 -8.48
C ASP A 188 27.93 -23.49 -7.84
N ASP A 189 27.00 -22.60 -7.43
CA ASP A 189 25.62 -22.90 -6.98
C ASP A 189 25.23 -22.96 -5.48
N TYR A 190 25.95 -22.33 -4.54
CA TYR A 190 25.46 -22.24 -3.14
C TYR A 190 25.37 -20.81 -2.61
N ALA A 191 24.22 -20.50 -1.98
CA ALA A 191 24.05 -19.30 -1.16
C ALA A 191 25.15 -19.25 -0.09
N SER A 192 25.68 -18.06 0.18
CA SER A 192 26.69 -17.88 1.23
C SER A 192 26.06 -17.42 2.53
N PHE A 193 25.01 -16.60 2.42
CA PHE A 193 24.21 -16.08 3.53
C PHE A 193 22.77 -16.54 3.31
N LYS A 194 22.27 -17.45 4.14
CA LYS A 194 20.86 -17.86 4.14
C LYS A 194 20.10 -17.04 5.19
N VAL A 195 19.00 -16.41 4.78
CA VAL A 195 18.16 -15.56 5.61
C VAL A 195 16.71 -16.03 5.47
N GLU A 196 16.20 -16.74 6.46
CA GLU A 196 14.85 -17.32 6.45
C GLU A 196 14.06 -16.84 7.67
N LYS A 197 12.88 -16.24 7.45
CA LYS A 197 12.10 -15.56 8.49
C LYS A 197 12.92 -14.62 9.38
N SER A 198 13.94 -13.97 8.79
CA SER A 198 15.03 -13.35 9.55
C SER A 198 15.34 -11.92 9.10
N ARG A 199 16.06 -11.18 9.95
CA ARG A 199 16.52 -9.81 9.64
C ARG A 199 18.03 -9.76 9.45
N PHE A 200 18.47 -9.33 8.28
CA PHE A 200 19.88 -9.13 7.95
C PHE A 200 20.14 -7.64 7.71
N PHE A 201 21.00 -7.02 8.52
CA PHE A 201 21.37 -5.62 8.39
C PHE A 201 22.88 -5.48 8.21
N ALA A 202 23.32 -4.72 7.21
CA ALA A 202 24.70 -4.33 7.07
C ALA A 202 24.86 -2.82 6.84
N LYS A 203 25.85 -2.21 7.51
CA LYS A 203 26.19 -0.80 7.36
C LYS A 203 27.71 -0.58 7.28
N ASP A 204 28.19 0.27 6.36
CA ASP A 204 29.62 0.56 6.17
C ASP A 204 30.46 -0.74 6.14
N SER A 205 30.05 -1.74 5.37
CA SER A 205 30.62 -3.10 5.44
C SER A 205 30.86 -3.73 4.08
N ASN A 206 31.79 -4.69 4.03
CA ASN A 206 32.20 -5.41 2.82
C ASN A 206 31.84 -6.88 2.91
N LEU A 207 30.94 -7.33 2.04
CA LEU A 207 30.47 -8.70 1.97
C LEU A 207 30.98 -9.36 0.70
N VAL A 208 31.38 -10.62 0.79
CA VAL A 208 31.68 -11.46 -0.37
C VAL A 208 30.91 -12.76 -0.27
N GLY A 209 30.05 -13.04 -1.24
CA GLY A 209 29.14 -14.18 -1.26
C GLY A 209 27.76 -13.80 -1.81
N GLN A 210 26.85 -14.76 -1.88
CA GLN A 210 25.45 -14.54 -2.25
C GLN A 210 24.56 -14.49 -1.01
N ILE A 211 23.68 -13.49 -0.92
CA ILE A 211 22.55 -13.49 0.03
C ILE A 211 21.36 -14.17 -0.63
N TRP A 212 20.79 -15.16 0.05
CA TRP A 212 19.53 -15.79 -0.31
C TRP A 212 18.53 -15.57 0.84
N ALA A 213 17.49 -14.78 0.56
CA ALA A 213 16.49 -14.37 1.54
C ALA A 213 15.10 -14.87 1.16
N THR A 214 14.37 -15.44 2.13
CA THR A 214 13.08 -16.12 1.91
C THR A 214 12.12 -15.91 3.10
N GLU A 215 10.84 -16.22 2.90
CA GLU A 215 9.82 -16.35 3.96
C GLU A 215 9.65 -15.11 4.87
N ASP A 216 9.24 -13.98 4.31
CA ASP A 216 8.99 -12.72 5.04
C ASP A 216 10.24 -12.16 5.74
N SER A 217 11.42 -12.46 5.19
CA SER A 217 12.69 -11.91 5.67
C SER A 217 12.84 -10.42 5.37
N THR A 218 13.75 -9.75 6.08
CA THR A 218 14.16 -8.37 5.81
C THR A 218 15.67 -8.30 5.59
N VAL A 219 16.10 -7.68 4.49
CA VAL A 219 17.51 -7.44 4.17
C VAL A 219 17.73 -5.94 3.99
N THR A 220 18.67 -5.36 4.72
CA THR A 220 19.00 -3.92 4.64
C THR A 220 20.51 -3.75 4.46
N LEU A 221 20.93 -3.06 3.39
CA LEU A 221 22.32 -2.66 3.16
C LEU A 221 22.41 -1.13 3.08
N LYS A 222 23.27 -0.52 3.91
CA LYS A 222 23.52 0.94 3.93
C LYS A 222 25.00 1.23 3.79
N ASP A 223 25.40 2.05 2.82
CA ASP A 223 26.80 2.41 2.57
C ASP A 223 27.73 1.16 2.51
N SER A 224 27.21 0.05 2.00
CA SER A 224 27.83 -1.27 2.05
C SER A 224 27.96 -1.88 0.67
N GLN A 225 28.89 -2.81 0.48
CA GLN A 225 29.04 -3.53 -0.78
C GLN A 225 28.98 -5.04 -0.60
N ILE A 226 28.42 -5.72 -1.60
CA ILE A 226 28.43 -7.17 -1.71
C ILE A 226 28.94 -7.58 -3.10
N ALA A 227 29.88 -8.52 -3.12
CA ALA A 227 30.46 -9.06 -4.35
C ALA A 227 30.40 -10.60 -4.39
N THR A 228 30.09 -11.19 -5.53
CA THR A 228 30.21 -12.65 -5.71
C THR A 228 31.55 -13.02 -6.32
N SER A 229 32.16 -14.12 -5.88
CA SER A 229 33.43 -14.62 -6.42
C SER A 229 33.29 -15.65 -7.56
N ARG A 230 32.07 -16.15 -7.80
CA ARG A 230 31.70 -17.15 -8.81
C ARG A 230 30.35 -16.82 -9.43
N SER A 231 29.84 -17.71 -10.29
CA SER A 231 28.59 -17.58 -11.04
C SER A 231 27.34 -17.64 -10.14
N SER A 232 27.16 -16.68 -9.24
CA SER A 232 25.91 -16.46 -8.48
C SER A 232 25.44 -15.01 -8.57
N VAL A 233 24.15 -14.77 -8.38
CA VAL A 233 23.61 -13.41 -8.18
C VAL A 233 24.05 -12.89 -6.81
N ALA A 234 24.20 -11.58 -6.63
CA ALA A 234 24.64 -11.04 -5.34
C ALA A 234 23.54 -11.18 -4.28
N ILE A 235 22.30 -10.88 -4.65
CA ILE A 235 21.12 -11.08 -3.80
C ILE A 235 20.03 -11.79 -4.60
N ALA A 236 19.50 -12.88 -4.05
CA ALA A 236 18.28 -13.54 -4.48
C ALA A 236 17.26 -13.45 -3.33
N ALA A 237 16.12 -12.82 -3.58
CA ALA A 237 15.10 -12.55 -2.58
C ALA A 237 13.72 -13.04 -3.07
N ASP A 238 13.04 -13.77 -2.19
CA ASP A 238 11.71 -14.35 -2.39
C ASP A 238 10.86 -13.98 -1.17
N LYS A 239 9.66 -13.42 -1.38
CA LYS A 239 8.76 -12.97 -0.30
C LYS A 239 9.49 -12.18 0.79
N THR A 240 10.31 -11.20 0.38
CA THR A 240 11.28 -10.52 1.25
C THR A 240 11.15 -9.01 1.14
N THR A 241 11.40 -8.29 2.24
CA THR A 241 11.59 -6.83 2.22
C THR A 241 13.07 -6.49 2.07
N LEU A 242 13.43 -5.74 1.03
CA LEU A 242 14.80 -5.33 0.71
C LEU A 242 14.94 -3.80 0.79
N GLU A 243 15.96 -3.31 1.49
CA GLU A 243 16.32 -1.88 1.52
C GLU A 243 17.81 -1.73 1.14
N LEU A 244 18.07 -0.99 0.06
CA LEU A 244 19.43 -0.64 -0.38
C LEU A 244 19.60 0.88 -0.32
N LYS A 245 20.62 1.36 0.39
CA LYS A 245 20.96 2.79 0.44
C LYS A 245 22.45 3.00 0.23
N ASN A 246 22.83 3.72 -0.83
CA ASN A 246 24.23 3.97 -1.20
C ASN A 246 25.08 2.70 -1.26
N SER A 247 24.50 1.62 -1.78
CA SER A 247 25.06 0.27 -1.67
C SER A 247 25.40 -0.33 -3.03
N LYS A 248 26.50 -1.09 -3.08
CA LYS A 248 27.02 -1.67 -4.34
C LYS A 248 26.84 -3.18 -4.39
N LEU A 249 26.23 -3.68 -5.46
CA LEU A 249 26.05 -5.11 -5.74
C LEU A 249 26.87 -5.48 -6.97
N THR A 250 27.87 -6.36 -6.80
CA THR A 250 28.70 -6.88 -7.89
C THR A 250 28.48 -8.38 -8.03
N SER A 251 28.12 -8.83 -9.22
CA SER A 251 27.88 -10.25 -9.50
C SER A 251 28.69 -10.73 -10.70
N ASN A 252 29.06 -12.02 -10.74
CA ASN A 252 29.62 -12.63 -11.95
C ASN A 252 28.55 -13.29 -12.84
N GLN A 253 27.28 -13.22 -12.47
CA GLN A 253 26.14 -13.72 -13.24
C GLN A 253 25.62 -12.68 -14.24
N ARG A 254 24.61 -13.09 -15.01
CA ARG A 254 23.85 -12.21 -15.91
C ARG A 254 23.02 -11.15 -15.18
N THR A 255 22.79 -11.30 -13.87
CA THR A 255 22.09 -10.31 -13.03
C THR A 255 22.74 -10.16 -11.66
N ALA A 256 22.74 -8.95 -11.10
CA ALA A 256 23.26 -8.71 -9.76
C ALA A 256 22.20 -8.92 -8.66
N LEU A 257 20.94 -8.63 -8.95
CA LEU A 257 19.82 -8.80 -8.03
C LEU A 257 18.65 -9.54 -8.69
N ARG A 258 18.01 -10.43 -7.93
CA ARG A 258 16.74 -11.06 -8.30
C ARG A 258 15.73 -10.96 -7.16
N LEU A 259 14.52 -10.46 -7.46
CA LEU A 259 13.39 -10.36 -6.54
C LEU A 259 12.18 -11.10 -7.11
N THR A 260 11.47 -11.87 -6.28
CA THR A 260 10.35 -12.72 -6.68
C THR A 260 9.27 -12.79 -5.60
N ASN A 261 8.05 -13.22 -5.97
CA ASN A 261 6.98 -13.69 -5.07
C ASN A 261 6.60 -12.71 -3.94
N LEU A 262 5.94 -11.60 -4.28
CA LEU A 262 5.45 -10.57 -3.36
C LEU A 262 6.53 -9.90 -2.52
N SER A 263 7.75 -9.82 -3.05
CA SER A 263 8.82 -9.06 -2.41
C SER A 263 8.55 -7.56 -2.47
N ARG A 264 9.10 -6.81 -1.51
CA ARG A 264 9.08 -5.34 -1.50
C ARG A 264 10.50 -4.81 -1.49
N ALA A 265 10.82 -3.85 -2.35
CA ALA A 265 12.17 -3.28 -2.39
C ALA A 265 12.16 -1.75 -2.43
N THR A 266 13.04 -1.14 -1.64
CA THR A 266 13.36 0.30 -1.74
C THR A 266 14.86 0.43 -2.00
N MET A 267 15.22 1.16 -3.06
CA MET A 267 16.61 1.39 -3.46
C MET A 267 16.85 2.89 -3.62
N GLU A 268 17.89 3.40 -2.95
CA GLU A 268 18.30 4.80 -3.01
C GLU A 268 19.83 4.88 -3.23
N GLY A 269 20.28 5.37 -4.39
CA GLY A 269 21.70 5.50 -4.72
C GLY A 269 22.46 4.16 -4.78
N ALA A 270 21.79 3.06 -5.11
CA ALA A 270 22.45 1.78 -5.30
C ALA A 270 23.25 1.72 -6.62
N THR A 271 24.21 0.80 -6.70
CA THR A 271 24.98 0.57 -7.92
C THR A 271 25.09 -0.92 -8.20
N PHE A 272 24.88 -1.31 -9.45
CA PHE A 272 24.86 -2.70 -9.87
C PHE A 272 25.97 -2.97 -10.88
N THR A 273 26.58 -4.15 -10.79
CA THR A 273 27.64 -4.56 -11.71
C THR A 273 27.50 -6.05 -12.01
N PRO A 274 26.68 -6.43 -13.01
CA PRO A 274 26.54 -7.82 -13.46
C PRO A 274 27.72 -8.24 -14.34
N GLY A 275 28.18 -9.48 -14.21
CA GLY A 275 29.43 -9.95 -14.82
C GLY A 275 29.31 -10.36 -16.28
N ALA A 276 28.15 -10.90 -16.68
CA ALA A 276 27.90 -11.30 -18.07
C ALA A 276 26.98 -10.33 -18.84
N GLY A 277 26.73 -9.14 -18.27
CA GLY A 277 26.12 -7.99 -18.96
C GLY A 277 24.72 -8.22 -19.53
N LYS A 278 23.82 -8.87 -18.77
CA LYS A 278 22.39 -8.87 -19.13
C LYS A 278 21.66 -7.78 -18.35
N TYR A 279 21.17 -8.05 -17.15
CA TYR A 279 20.38 -7.09 -16.37
C TYR A 279 21.12 -6.67 -15.10
N ASP A 280 20.94 -5.45 -14.61
CA ASP A 280 21.35 -5.08 -13.25
C ASP A 280 20.52 -5.85 -12.23
N PHE A 281 19.21 -5.88 -12.46
CA PHE A 281 18.27 -6.65 -11.69
C PHE A 281 17.10 -7.19 -12.52
N ILE A 282 16.53 -8.29 -12.03
CA ILE A 282 15.32 -8.94 -12.54
C ILE A 282 14.32 -8.99 -11.39
N ILE A 283 13.15 -8.39 -11.59
CA ILE A 283 12.11 -8.30 -10.55
C ILE A 283 10.80 -8.88 -11.08
N GLU A 284 10.24 -9.83 -10.34
CA GLU A 284 9.04 -10.58 -10.74
C GLU A 284 8.05 -10.57 -9.56
N ASP A 285 6.76 -10.38 -9.82
CA ASP A 285 5.69 -10.50 -8.82
C ASP A 285 5.88 -9.61 -7.57
N SER A 286 6.40 -8.39 -7.70
CA SER A 286 6.91 -7.60 -6.56
C SER A 286 6.56 -6.11 -6.62
N ILE A 287 6.74 -5.40 -5.49
CA ILE A 287 6.56 -3.94 -5.39
C ILE A 287 7.93 -3.27 -5.18
N VAL A 288 8.26 -2.26 -5.97
CA VAL A 288 9.60 -1.65 -5.98
C VAL A 288 9.52 -0.13 -5.98
N LYS A 289 10.38 0.51 -5.19
CA LYS A 289 10.65 1.95 -5.23
C LYS A 289 12.14 2.20 -5.50
N LEU A 290 12.45 3.01 -6.51
CA LEU A 290 13.81 3.37 -6.91
C LEU A 290 13.99 4.89 -6.85
N ASP A 291 15.13 5.38 -6.37
CA ASP A 291 15.48 6.80 -6.41
C ASP A 291 16.99 7.05 -6.48
N GLN A 292 17.42 8.06 -7.22
CA GLN A 292 18.82 8.44 -7.42
C GLN A 292 19.73 7.32 -7.94
N GLU A 293 19.18 6.45 -8.80
CA GLU A 293 19.88 5.27 -9.33
C GLU A 293 20.58 5.56 -10.67
N ASP A 294 21.70 4.88 -10.94
CA ASP A 294 22.37 4.84 -12.24
C ASP A 294 22.42 3.39 -12.74
N LEU A 295 21.58 3.10 -13.74
CA LEU A 295 21.19 1.75 -14.14
C LEU A 295 21.47 1.51 -15.62
N SER A 296 21.87 0.28 -15.92
CA SER A 296 22.07 -0.22 -17.26
C SER A 296 20.80 -0.84 -17.83
N LEU A 297 20.64 -2.15 -17.76
CA LEU A 297 19.46 -2.86 -18.25
C LEU A 297 18.65 -3.40 -17.06
N ILE A 298 17.37 -3.05 -16.99
CA ILE A 298 16.48 -3.49 -15.90
C ILE A 298 15.25 -4.21 -16.45
N TYR A 299 14.73 -5.15 -15.66
CA TYR A 299 13.60 -5.99 -16.06
C TYR A 299 12.59 -6.16 -14.93
N PHE A 300 11.31 -6.03 -15.31
CA PHE A 300 10.16 -6.22 -14.45
C PHE A 300 9.12 -7.16 -15.10
N ALA A 301 8.47 -8.00 -14.30
CA ALA A 301 7.28 -8.74 -14.70
C ALA A 301 6.26 -8.82 -13.55
N ARG A 302 4.95 -8.69 -13.82
CA ARG A 302 3.87 -8.76 -12.81
C ARG A 302 4.15 -7.90 -11.56
N SER A 303 4.69 -6.70 -11.76
CA SER A 303 5.23 -5.89 -10.67
C SER A 303 4.70 -4.46 -10.66
N ASP A 304 4.61 -3.85 -9.48
CA ASP A 304 4.28 -2.42 -9.31
C ASP A 304 5.54 -1.63 -8.95
N VAL A 305 5.87 -0.63 -9.75
CA VAL A 305 7.18 0.04 -9.69
C VAL A 305 7.00 1.55 -9.64
N GLU A 306 7.61 2.19 -8.65
CA GLU A 306 7.75 3.65 -8.53
C GLU A 306 9.22 4.04 -8.73
N ILE A 307 9.50 4.94 -9.67
CA ILE A 307 10.83 5.50 -9.92
C ILE A 307 10.74 7.00 -9.64
N GLY A 308 11.47 7.47 -8.63
CA GLY A 308 11.66 8.90 -8.36
C GLY A 308 12.58 9.49 -9.43
N THR A 309 13.88 9.47 -9.18
CA THR A 309 14.90 9.90 -10.13
C THR A 309 15.80 8.75 -10.54
N ALA A 310 16.13 8.59 -11.83
CA ALA A 310 17.11 7.59 -12.27
C ALA A 310 17.74 7.94 -13.63
N THR A 311 18.97 7.49 -13.84
CA THR A 311 19.56 7.34 -15.19
C THR A 311 19.46 5.87 -15.58
N ILE A 312 18.93 5.55 -16.75
CA ILE A 312 18.66 4.16 -17.18
C ILE A 312 19.07 3.97 -18.63
N GLN A 313 19.79 2.91 -19.00
CA GLN A 313 20.07 2.65 -20.43
C GLN A 313 18.90 1.97 -21.14
N SER A 314 18.36 0.92 -20.52
CA SER A 314 17.26 0.14 -21.09
C SER A 314 16.34 -0.44 -20.00
N LEU A 315 15.04 -0.26 -20.19
CA LEU A 315 13.98 -0.72 -19.28
C LEU A 315 13.06 -1.72 -20.00
N GLN A 316 12.82 -2.88 -19.40
CA GLN A 316 11.87 -3.87 -19.92
C GLN A 316 10.80 -4.18 -18.87
N ALA A 317 9.53 -4.14 -19.28
CA ALA A 317 8.40 -4.54 -18.45
C ALA A 317 7.43 -5.42 -19.24
N GLU A 318 6.99 -6.52 -18.62
CA GLU A 318 6.02 -7.45 -19.20
C GLU A 318 5.03 -7.98 -18.16
N ASP A 319 4.03 -8.73 -18.61
CA ASP A 319 3.00 -9.37 -17.79
C ASP A 319 2.29 -8.42 -16.79
N HIS A 320 1.55 -7.42 -17.28
CA HIS A 320 0.74 -6.50 -16.46
C HIS A 320 1.55 -5.70 -15.42
N THR A 321 2.83 -5.45 -15.67
CA THR A 321 3.65 -4.58 -14.81
C THR A 321 3.17 -3.13 -14.89
N THR A 322 3.09 -2.46 -13.75
CA THR A 322 2.82 -1.01 -13.67
C THR A 322 4.09 -0.24 -13.30
N LEU A 323 4.36 0.85 -14.02
CA LEU A 323 5.50 1.74 -13.80
C LEU A 323 5.00 3.17 -13.61
N GLN A 324 5.36 3.81 -12.51
CA GLN A 324 5.17 5.23 -12.25
C GLN A 324 6.53 5.91 -12.14
N ILE A 325 6.84 6.86 -13.01
CA ILE A 325 8.16 7.48 -13.11
C ILE A 325 8.04 8.99 -12.92
N GLN A 326 8.79 9.59 -11.99
CA GLN A 326 8.83 11.04 -11.80
C GLN A 326 9.81 11.71 -12.78
N ASP A 327 11.09 11.30 -12.81
CA ASP A 327 12.09 11.80 -13.75
C ASP A 327 13.12 10.72 -14.10
N VAL A 328 13.18 10.30 -15.36
CA VAL A 328 14.20 9.36 -15.85
C VAL A 328 15.03 9.97 -16.97
N ASP A 329 16.34 9.71 -16.98
CA ASP A 329 17.25 10.07 -18.06
C ASP A 329 17.77 8.81 -18.78
N PHE A 330 17.40 8.63 -20.05
CA PHE A 330 17.93 7.56 -20.89
C PHE A 330 19.24 7.97 -21.54
N SER A 331 20.37 7.46 -21.04
CA SER A 331 21.71 7.92 -21.43
C SER A 331 22.43 7.05 -22.47
N SER A 332 23.26 7.69 -23.31
CA SER A 332 24.07 7.07 -24.36
C SER A 332 25.46 6.58 -23.92
N GLU A 333 25.89 6.92 -22.70
CA GLU A 333 27.28 6.76 -22.23
C GLU A 333 27.77 5.30 -22.11
N HIS A 334 26.90 4.33 -22.39
CA HIS A 334 27.19 2.91 -22.28
C HIS A 334 26.80 2.16 -23.57
N ALA A 335 27.80 1.55 -24.20
CA ALA A 335 27.72 1.05 -25.58
C ALA A 335 26.78 -0.17 -25.76
N THR A 336 25.49 0.02 -26.05
CA THR A 336 24.62 -1.10 -26.51
C THR A 336 23.56 -0.71 -27.57
N LYS A 337 23.19 -1.69 -28.41
CA LYS A 337 22.21 -1.62 -29.52
C LYS A 337 20.74 -1.86 -29.08
N TRP A 338 20.35 -1.42 -27.90
CA TRP A 338 19.09 -1.86 -27.28
C TRP A 338 18.02 -0.77 -27.30
N LYS A 339 16.75 -1.20 -27.22
CA LYS A 339 15.58 -0.34 -27.08
C LYS A 339 15.64 0.32 -25.70
N ASN A 340 15.39 1.62 -25.61
CA ASN A 340 15.47 2.35 -24.34
C ASN A 340 14.38 1.94 -23.37
N PHE A 341 13.16 1.74 -23.86
CA PHE A 341 12.17 1.00 -23.09
C PHE A 341 11.31 0.08 -23.95
N THR A 342 10.85 -1.01 -23.34
CA THR A 342 9.97 -2.01 -23.96
C THR A 342 8.88 -2.43 -22.99
N LEU A 343 7.63 -2.31 -23.42
CA LEU A 343 6.45 -2.76 -22.68
C LEU A 343 5.75 -3.89 -23.42
N LYS A 344 5.33 -4.92 -22.68
CA LYS A 344 4.59 -6.06 -23.23
C LYS A 344 3.43 -6.47 -22.35
N ASP A 345 2.49 -7.22 -22.92
CA ASP A 345 1.51 -8.04 -22.20
C ASP A 345 0.72 -7.21 -21.17
N HIS A 346 0.05 -6.16 -21.64
CA HIS A 346 -0.78 -5.23 -20.87
C HIS A 346 -0.04 -4.45 -19.77
N SER A 347 1.29 -4.33 -19.88
CA SER A 347 2.07 -3.47 -18.99
C SER A 347 1.79 -1.99 -19.23
N VAL A 348 1.81 -1.21 -18.15
CA VAL A 348 1.48 0.22 -18.12
C VAL A 348 2.67 1.04 -17.62
N LEU A 349 3.00 2.13 -18.32
CA LEU A 349 4.01 3.11 -17.90
C LEU A 349 3.40 4.51 -17.86
N ILE A 350 3.47 5.18 -16.71
CA ILE A 350 3.11 6.60 -16.56
C ILE A 350 4.35 7.34 -16.10
N ALA A 351 4.87 8.25 -16.92
CA ALA A 351 6.05 9.04 -16.62
C ALA A 351 5.76 10.53 -16.66
N LEU A 352 6.15 11.25 -15.61
CA LEU A 352 6.07 12.71 -15.58
C LEU A 352 7.17 13.33 -16.47
N LYS A 353 8.40 12.79 -16.43
CA LYS A 353 9.51 13.32 -17.23
C LYS A 353 10.46 12.24 -17.70
N VAL A 354 10.74 12.27 -19.01
CA VAL A 354 11.70 11.40 -19.69
C VAL A 354 12.70 12.28 -20.42
N ARG A 355 13.96 12.18 -20.05
CA ARG A 355 15.09 12.86 -20.68
C ARG A 355 15.94 11.84 -21.42
N THR A 356 16.69 12.33 -22.39
CA THR A 356 17.68 11.54 -23.11
C THR A 356 18.66 12.43 -23.85
N ASP A 357 19.93 12.04 -23.86
CA ASP A 357 20.98 12.61 -24.73
C ASP A 357 21.09 11.85 -26.06
N ILE A 358 20.44 10.70 -26.17
CA ILE A 358 20.49 9.80 -27.31
C ILE A 358 19.79 10.43 -28.51
N ARG A 359 20.39 10.30 -29.70
CA ARG A 359 19.83 10.88 -30.92
C ARG A 359 18.52 10.22 -31.36
N ASP A 360 18.48 8.90 -31.24
CA ASP A 360 17.42 8.05 -31.77
C ASP A 360 16.94 7.12 -30.64
N THR A 361 16.38 7.71 -29.58
CA THR A 361 15.78 6.97 -28.46
C THR A 361 14.68 6.07 -28.99
N TYR A 362 14.61 4.80 -28.58
CA TYR A 362 13.70 3.81 -29.16
C TYR A 362 12.75 3.25 -28.10
N ALA A 363 11.45 3.34 -28.35
CA ALA A 363 10.37 2.81 -27.53
C ALA A 363 9.64 1.68 -28.27
N GLU A 364 9.39 0.55 -27.60
CA GLU A 364 8.57 -0.53 -28.16
C GLU A 364 7.41 -0.91 -27.25
N LEU A 365 6.23 -1.06 -27.83
CA LEU A 365 5.04 -1.52 -27.12
C LEU A 365 4.37 -2.66 -27.90
N LYS A 366 3.92 -3.69 -27.17
CA LYS A 366 3.12 -4.79 -27.70
C LYS A 366 2.23 -5.45 -26.63
N GLY A 367 1.32 -6.32 -27.03
CA GLY A 367 0.42 -7.09 -26.19
C GLY A 367 -0.58 -6.23 -25.42
N GLY A 368 -1.13 -5.17 -26.03
CA GLY A 368 -2.09 -4.27 -25.37
C GLY A 368 -1.47 -3.35 -24.31
N SER A 369 -0.18 -3.03 -24.43
CA SER A 369 0.55 -2.20 -23.46
C SER A 369 0.27 -0.71 -23.63
N TYR A 370 0.34 0.03 -22.53
CA TYR A 370 0.08 1.46 -22.50
C TYR A 370 1.25 2.25 -21.94
N ALA A 371 1.60 3.37 -22.57
CA ALA A 371 2.51 4.35 -21.98
C ALA A 371 1.95 5.76 -22.07
N ARG A 372 2.15 6.57 -21.02
CA ARG A 372 1.88 8.01 -21.00
C ARG A 372 3.09 8.75 -20.48
N ILE A 373 3.60 9.72 -21.23
CA ILE A 373 4.78 10.51 -20.89
C ILE A 373 4.42 11.99 -20.98
N GLU A 374 4.47 12.69 -19.84
CA GLU A 374 4.05 14.10 -19.74
C GLU A 374 5.10 15.09 -20.26
N GLN A 375 6.39 14.77 -20.13
CA GLN A 375 7.46 15.64 -20.61
C GLN A 375 8.57 14.82 -21.24
N VAL A 376 8.97 15.22 -22.46
CA VAL A 376 10.17 14.72 -23.13
C VAL A 376 11.07 15.87 -23.55
N ASN A 377 12.37 15.74 -23.35
CA ASN A 377 13.32 16.67 -24.00
C ASN A 377 13.56 16.30 -25.48
N ARG A 378 13.23 15.06 -25.86
CA ARG A 378 13.35 14.52 -27.22
C ARG A 378 12.36 13.39 -27.44
N LEU A 379 11.69 13.39 -28.59
CA LEU A 379 10.75 12.33 -28.95
C LEU A 379 11.50 11.02 -29.27
N PRO A 380 11.10 9.88 -28.67
CA PRO A 380 11.60 8.59 -29.07
C PRO A 380 11.00 8.18 -30.43
N TYR A 381 11.75 7.39 -31.20
CA TYR A 381 11.19 6.55 -32.24
C TYR A 381 10.29 5.49 -31.61
N ILE A 382 9.01 5.50 -31.99
CA ILE A 382 7.98 4.63 -31.44
C ILE A 382 7.74 3.45 -32.39
N ASN A 383 7.86 2.23 -31.86
CA ASN A 383 7.49 1.01 -32.55
C ASN A 383 6.35 0.30 -31.80
N ILE A 384 5.14 0.46 -32.29
CA ILE A 384 3.95 -0.25 -31.81
C ILE A 384 3.72 -1.47 -32.71
N ILE A 385 3.73 -2.68 -32.13
CA ILE A 385 3.68 -3.93 -32.90
C ILE A 385 2.23 -4.41 -33.15
N ASP A 386 1.28 -4.00 -32.31
CA ASP A 386 -0.14 -4.37 -32.41
C ASP A 386 -1.08 -3.19 -32.22
N ASN A 387 -2.33 -3.36 -32.61
CA ASN A 387 -3.34 -2.30 -32.62
C ASN A 387 -3.84 -1.90 -31.23
N ASP A 388 -3.65 -2.76 -30.22
CA ASP A 388 -4.17 -2.54 -28.86
C ASP A 388 -3.19 -1.77 -27.97
N SER A 389 -1.91 -1.73 -28.37
CA SER A 389 -0.90 -0.97 -27.65
C SER A 389 -0.89 0.50 -28.07
N ARG A 390 -0.75 1.41 -27.10
CA ARG A 390 -0.76 2.86 -27.37
C ARG A 390 0.23 3.60 -26.49
N ILE A 391 0.86 4.64 -27.03
CA ILE A 391 1.70 5.57 -26.27
C ILE A 391 1.21 7.00 -26.49
N GLU A 392 0.97 7.68 -25.38
CA GLU A 392 0.67 9.11 -25.32
C GLU A 392 1.93 9.83 -24.87
N ILE A 393 2.56 10.58 -25.77
CA ILE A 393 3.60 11.54 -25.38
C ILE A 393 2.96 12.91 -25.48
N ALA A 394 2.88 13.62 -24.36
CA ALA A 394 2.62 15.04 -24.39
C ALA A 394 3.79 15.67 -25.17
N THR A 395 3.54 15.94 -26.46
CA THR A 395 4.48 16.53 -27.41
C THR A 395 5.20 17.70 -26.76
N THR A 396 6.52 17.80 -27.00
CA THR A 396 7.41 18.88 -26.57
C THR A 396 6.63 20.14 -26.23
N ALA A 397 6.52 20.42 -24.93
CA ALA A 397 6.12 21.74 -24.53
C ALA A 397 7.40 22.62 -24.58
N GLU A 398 7.74 23.31 -25.68
CA GLU A 398 7.33 24.72 -25.76
C GLU A 398 5.98 24.85 -25.12
N PRO A 399 5.87 25.61 -24.01
CA PRO A 399 4.74 25.58 -23.08
C PRO A 399 3.52 25.27 -23.90
N LYS A 400 2.79 24.17 -23.61
CA LYS A 400 1.47 23.94 -24.22
C LYS A 400 0.90 25.33 -24.41
N PRO A 401 0.51 25.79 -25.62
CA PRO A 401 -0.33 26.96 -25.64
C PRO A 401 -1.37 26.58 -24.60
N ASP A 402 -1.31 27.32 -23.50
CA ASP A 402 -2.21 27.13 -22.40
C ASP A 402 -3.56 27.01 -23.12
N LEU A 403 -4.46 26.13 -22.70
CA LEU A 403 -5.81 26.21 -23.29
C LEU A 403 -6.35 27.66 -23.10
N PHE A 404 -5.64 28.46 -22.27
CA PHE A 404 -5.59 29.91 -22.16
C PHE A 404 -4.18 30.53 -22.33
N ALA A 405 -3.40 30.16 -23.35
CA ALA A 405 -2.35 31.01 -23.88
C ALA A 405 -3.09 32.12 -24.59
N LEU A 406 -3.69 32.98 -23.77
CA LEU A 406 -3.84 34.37 -24.06
C LEU A 406 -2.42 34.79 -24.43
N GLY A 407 -2.10 34.67 -25.72
CA GLY A 407 -0.97 35.36 -26.28
C GLY A 407 -1.13 36.83 -25.89
N ASP A 408 -0.12 37.63 -26.15
CA ASP A 408 -0.16 39.08 -25.90
C ASP A 408 -1.28 39.85 -26.67
N LYS A 409 -2.32 39.16 -27.17
CA LYS A 409 -3.46 39.63 -27.94
C LYS A 409 -4.86 39.35 -27.36
N GLU A 410 -5.09 38.34 -26.51
CA GLU A 410 -6.45 38.05 -26.01
C GLU A 410 -6.71 38.66 -24.63
N ASP A 411 -7.87 39.29 -24.45
CA ASP A 411 -8.29 39.90 -23.17
C ASP A 411 -8.76 38.79 -22.20
N ALA A 412 -8.03 38.61 -21.09
CA ALA A 412 -8.39 37.64 -20.05
C ALA A 412 -9.82 37.86 -19.51
N MET A 413 -10.30 39.11 -19.53
CA MET A 413 -11.66 39.43 -19.14
C MET A 413 -12.69 38.93 -20.15
N GLU A 414 -12.39 39.01 -21.45
CA GLU A 414 -13.24 38.50 -22.52
C GLU A 414 -13.36 36.98 -22.44
N THR A 415 -12.22 36.31 -22.27
CA THR A 415 -12.16 34.85 -22.10
C THR A 415 -12.97 34.37 -20.90
N LEU A 416 -12.84 35.04 -19.75
CA LEU A 416 -13.67 34.76 -18.58
C LEU A 416 -15.17 34.90 -18.88
N MET A 417 -15.57 35.90 -19.67
CA MET A 417 -16.98 36.12 -20.00
C MET A 417 -17.54 35.03 -20.93
N ASN A 418 -16.69 34.46 -21.78
CA ASN A 418 -17.07 33.41 -22.74
C ASN A 418 -17.23 32.03 -22.11
N LEU A 419 -16.62 31.75 -20.94
CA LEU A 419 -16.80 30.47 -20.24
C LEU A 419 -18.28 30.18 -19.94
N THR A 420 -18.76 28.95 -20.13
CA THR A 420 -20.14 28.58 -19.82
C THR A 420 -20.45 28.71 -18.31
N GLY A 421 -21.62 29.28 -17.97
CA GLY A 421 -22.08 29.45 -16.58
C GLY A 421 -21.33 30.52 -15.78
N LEU A 422 -21.04 30.22 -14.51
CA LEU A 422 -20.25 31.06 -13.58
C LEU A 422 -20.79 32.48 -13.35
N GLY A 423 -22.11 32.69 -13.47
CA GLY A 423 -22.72 34.03 -13.46
C GLY A 423 -22.33 34.88 -12.24
N ARG A 424 -22.42 34.30 -11.03
CA ARG A 424 -22.08 34.98 -9.78
C ARG A 424 -20.60 35.36 -9.71
N VAL A 425 -19.71 34.46 -10.11
CA VAL A 425 -18.26 34.67 -10.12
C VAL A 425 -17.88 35.76 -11.12
N LYS A 426 -18.45 35.74 -12.33
CA LYS A 426 -18.24 36.75 -13.37
C LYS A 426 -18.65 38.16 -12.90
N GLU A 427 -19.77 38.29 -12.22
CA GLU A 427 -20.24 39.56 -11.66
C GLU A 427 -19.33 40.08 -10.55
N GLN A 428 -18.87 39.20 -9.66
CA GLN A 428 -17.92 39.56 -8.62
C GLN A 428 -16.58 40.02 -9.20
N ILE A 429 -16.02 39.31 -10.19
CA ILE A 429 -14.77 39.74 -10.86
C ILE A 429 -14.95 41.10 -11.54
N LYS A 430 -16.06 41.33 -12.27
CA LYS A 430 -16.39 42.66 -12.85
C LYS A 430 -16.37 43.77 -11.80
N THR A 431 -16.97 43.52 -10.65
CA THR A 431 -17.05 44.48 -9.54
C THR A 431 -15.65 44.80 -9.01
N THR A 432 -14.83 43.78 -8.78
CA THR A 432 -13.44 43.94 -8.32
C THR A 432 -12.59 44.71 -9.32
N THR A 433 -12.66 44.37 -10.62
CA THR A 433 -11.92 45.08 -11.68
C THR A 433 -12.37 46.53 -11.80
N THR A 434 -13.65 46.83 -11.57
CA THR A 434 -14.17 48.20 -11.55
C THR A 434 -13.57 49.02 -10.41
N LEU A 435 -13.48 48.44 -9.21
CA LEU A 435 -12.84 49.08 -8.06
C LEU A 435 -11.35 49.35 -8.31
N ILE A 436 -10.64 48.40 -8.94
CA ILE A 436 -9.24 48.56 -9.33
C ILE A 436 -9.06 49.74 -10.30
N LYS A 437 -9.88 49.82 -11.36
CA LYS A 437 -9.86 50.93 -12.32
C LYS A 437 -10.13 52.27 -11.63
N PHE A 438 -11.11 52.31 -10.73
CA PHE A 438 -11.42 53.50 -9.94
C PHE A 438 -10.24 53.95 -9.05
N ASN A 439 -9.57 53.01 -8.38
CA ASN A 439 -8.40 53.29 -7.55
C ASN A 439 -7.21 53.82 -8.36
N LYS A 440 -6.98 53.32 -9.58
CA LYS A 440 -5.96 53.89 -10.49
C LYS A 440 -6.21 55.36 -10.80
N ILE A 441 -7.47 55.72 -11.12
CA ILE A 441 -7.85 57.12 -11.40
C ILE A 441 -7.59 57.99 -10.18
N ARG A 442 -7.98 57.53 -8.98
CA ARG A 442 -7.72 58.26 -7.71
C ARG A 442 -6.23 58.49 -7.48
N LYS A 443 -5.41 57.45 -7.66
CA LYS A 443 -3.95 57.52 -7.49
C LYS A 443 -3.32 58.50 -8.49
N ALA A 444 -3.75 58.48 -9.75
CA ALA A 444 -3.29 59.42 -10.77
C ALA A 444 -3.65 60.89 -10.44
N GLN A 445 -4.72 61.11 -9.67
CA GLN A 445 -5.16 62.43 -9.19
C GLN A 445 -4.57 62.79 -7.80
N GLY A 446 -3.65 61.98 -7.26
CA GLY A 446 -3.06 62.20 -5.93
C GLY A 446 -4.03 61.96 -4.76
N LEU A 447 -5.19 61.36 -5.00
CA LEU A 447 -6.18 61.03 -3.98
C LEU A 447 -5.85 59.68 -3.32
N LYS A 448 -6.15 59.56 -2.02
CA LYS A 448 -6.02 58.29 -1.29
C LYS A 448 -6.92 57.23 -1.94
N THR A 449 -6.37 56.06 -2.25
CA THR A 449 -7.12 54.92 -2.78
C THR A 449 -8.08 54.36 -1.73
N ILE A 450 -9.15 53.72 -2.18
CA ILE A 450 -9.99 52.91 -1.31
C ILE A 450 -9.23 51.62 -1.04
N SER A 451 -9.15 51.22 0.23
CA SER A 451 -8.50 49.97 0.62
C SER A 451 -9.16 48.80 -0.10
N ASN A 452 -8.38 48.05 -0.87
CA ASN A 452 -8.81 46.82 -1.53
C ASN A 452 -7.75 45.76 -1.25
N THR A 453 -8.14 44.66 -0.59
CA THR A 453 -7.26 43.48 -0.43
C THR A 453 -7.47 42.58 -1.64
N LEU A 454 -6.38 42.02 -2.16
CA LEU A 454 -6.41 41.16 -3.33
C LEU A 454 -6.57 39.68 -2.98
N HIS A 455 -6.43 39.32 -1.69
CA HIS A 455 -6.60 37.96 -1.23
C HIS A 455 -8.06 37.51 -1.41
N ALA A 456 -8.26 36.24 -1.76
CA ALA A 456 -9.58 35.70 -2.05
C ALA A 456 -9.75 34.25 -1.55
N VAL A 457 -11.01 33.83 -1.40
CA VAL A 457 -11.39 32.44 -1.18
C VAL A 457 -12.32 31.99 -2.31
N PHE A 458 -12.03 30.85 -2.92
CA PHE A 458 -12.82 30.22 -3.97
C PHE A 458 -13.51 28.98 -3.40
N LEU A 459 -14.84 29.04 -3.31
CA LEU A 459 -15.69 28.07 -2.61
C LEU A 459 -16.57 27.35 -3.64
N GLY A 460 -16.49 26.03 -3.71
CA GLY A 460 -17.42 25.24 -4.53
C GLY A 460 -16.98 23.80 -4.72
N ASN A 461 -17.89 22.97 -5.24
CA ASN A 461 -17.65 21.54 -5.48
C ASN A 461 -16.52 21.28 -6.50
N PRO A 462 -15.99 20.04 -6.57
CA PRO A 462 -15.00 19.66 -7.58
C PRO A 462 -15.48 19.96 -9.00
N GLY A 463 -14.57 20.36 -9.88
CA GLY A 463 -14.89 20.55 -11.30
C GLY A 463 -15.73 21.78 -11.65
N THR A 464 -16.02 22.68 -10.70
CA THR A 464 -16.71 23.96 -10.95
C THR A 464 -15.84 25.03 -11.63
N GLY A 465 -14.58 24.75 -11.93
CA GLY A 465 -13.68 25.68 -12.66
C GLY A 465 -12.86 26.64 -11.78
N LYS A 466 -12.70 26.37 -10.47
CA LYS A 466 -11.93 27.21 -9.53
C LYS A 466 -10.52 27.57 -10.03
N THR A 467 -9.71 26.57 -10.38
CA THR A 467 -8.33 26.77 -10.85
C THR A 467 -8.27 27.56 -12.16
N THR A 468 -9.16 27.26 -13.10
CA THR A 468 -9.28 27.97 -14.38
C THR A 468 -9.58 29.45 -14.17
N VAL A 469 -10.59 29.75 -13.36
CA VAL A 469 -10.96 31.14 -13.05
C VAL A 469 -9.88 31.84 -12.23
N ALA A 470 -9.16 31.13 -11.35
CA ALA A 470 -8.08 31.72 -10.55
C ALA A 470 -6.93 32.22 -11.44
N ARG A 471 -6.58 31.45 -12.49
CA ARG A 471 -5.57 31.82 -13.48
C ARG A 471 -6.01 33.04 -14.30
N LEU A 472 -7.25 33.05 -14.79
CA LEU A 472 -7.81 34.21 -15.51
C LEU A 472 -7.89 35.45 -14.62
N TYR A 473 -8.33 35.29 -13.37
CA TYR A 473 -8.38 36.38 -12.39
C TYR A 473 -6.97 36.94 -12.10
N ALA A 474 -5.97 36.07 -11.95
CA ALA A 474 -4.58 36.49 -11.81
C ALA A 474 -4.08 37.31 -13.01
N LYS A 475 -4.42 36.87 -14.23
CA LYS A 475 -4.05 37.58 -15.47
C LYS A 475 -4.75 38.94 -15.55
N ILE A 476 -6.04 39.02 -15.20
CA ILE A 476 -6.79 40.29 -15.09
C ILE A 476 -6.11 41.24 -14.09
N LEU A 477 -5.64 40.75 -12.94
CA LEU A 477 -4.92 41.57 -11.95
C LEU A 477 -3.56 42.07 -12.47
N TYR A 478 -2.84 41.21 -13.18
CA TYR A 478 -1.55 41.54 -13.81
C TYR A 478 -1.72 42.58 -14.93
N ASP A 479 -2.65 42.38 -15.86
CA ASP A 479 -2.95 43.33 -16.96
C ASP A 479 -3.50 44.65 -16.41
N ALA A 480 -4.25 44.57 -15.31
CA ALA A 480 -4.64 45.74 -14.55
C ALA A 480 -3.50 46.33 -13.72
N GLY A 481 -2.24 45.88 -13.82
CA GLY A 481 -1.06 46.47 -13.19
C GLY A 481 -1.20 46.75 -11.70
N VAL A 482 -1.92 45.89 -10.98
CA VAL A 482 -2.17 46.04 -9.53
C VAL A 482 -1.07 45.37 -8.72
N LEU A 483 -0.51 44.30 -9.24
CA LEU A 483 0.63 43.58 -8.66
C LEU A 483 1.94 44.11 -9.29
N PRO A 484 3.04 44.22 -8.52
CA PRO A 484 4.25 44.91 -8.95
C PRO A 484 5.19 44.08 -9.83
N GLY A 485 4.87 42.83 -10.14
CA GLY A 485 5.71 41.96 -10.97
C GLY A 485 5.81 42.48 -12.41
N GLU A 486 7.02 42.43 -12.97
CA GLU A 486 7.27 42.79 -14.37
C GLU A 486 6.75 41.71 -15.34
N GLU A 487 6.62 40.46 -14.88
CA GLU A 487 6.14 39.30 -15.64
C GLU A 487 4.89 38.69 -14.98
N PHE A 488 4.03 38.06 -15.80
CA PHE A 488 2.87 37.32 -15.31
C PHE A 488 3.33 36.13 -14.46
N LYS A 489 2.88 36.07 -13.21
CA LYS A 489 3.31 35.06 -12.25
C LYS A 489 2.11 34.47 -11.51
N PHE A 490 1.88 33.17 -11.70
CA PHE A 490 0.85 32.37 -11.04
C PHE A 490 1.50 31.09 -10.51
N VAL A 491 1.50 30.91 -9.19
CA VAL A 491 2.07 29.73 -8.51
C VAL A 491 0.92 28.96 -7.89
N GLU A 492 0.79 27.69 -8.26
CA GLU A 492 -0.17 26.74 -7.68
C GLU A 492 0.55 25.89 -6.63
N ALA A 493 -0.10 25.65 -5.49
CA ALA A 493 0.47 24.90 -4.37
C ALA A 493 -0.60 24.06 -3.65
N GLY A 494 -0.24 22.81 -3.32
CA GLY A 494 -1.02 21.92 -2.46
C GLY A 494 -0.45 21.81 -1.04
N ARG A 495 -0.96 20.87 -0.25
CA ARG A 495 -0.46 20.59 1.12
C ARG A 495 1.00 20.13 1.08
N GLU A 496 1.37 19.29 0.14
CA GLU A 496 2.70 18.69 -0.04
C GLU A 496 3.79 19.71 -0.39
N ASP A 497 3.40 20.82 -1.04
CA ASP A 497 4.29 21.93 -1.38
C ASP A 497 4.56 22.85 -0.20
N LEU A 498 3.70 22.84 0.82
CA LEU A 498 3.75 23.75 1.97
C LEU A 498 4.16 23.03 3.26
N VAL A 499 3.79 21.77 3.42
CA VAL A 499 3.99 20.99 4.65
C VAL A 499 5.15 19.99 4.47
N GLY A 500 6.10 20.01 5.40
CA GLY A 500 7.21 19.08 5.49
C GLY A 500 6.89 17.84 6.32
N LYS A 501 7.73 16.80 6.22
CA LYS A 501 7.65 15.58 7.04
C LYS A 501 8.53 15.65 8.29
N VAL A 502 9.39 16.67 8.38
CA VAL A 502 10.33 16.90 9.49
C VAL A 502 10.14 18.29 10.10
N ILE A 503 10.41 18.43 11.41
CA ILE A 503 10.31 19.71 12.13
C ILE A 503 11.16 20.79 11.46
N GLY A 504 10.54 21.93 11.13
CA GLY A 504 11.18 23.09 10.50
C GLY A 504 11.17 23.10 8.96
N GLU A 505 10.84 21.98 8.32
CA GLU A 505 10.76 21.89 6.85
C GLU A 505 9.54 22.66 6.29
N SER A 506 8.39 22.63 6.99
CA SER A 506 7.16 23.33 6.57
C SER A 506 7.35 24.85 6.46
N ALA A 507 8.04 25.45 7.42
CA ALA A 507 8.42 26.87 7.38
C ALA A 507 9.26 27.20 6.13
N GLN A 508 10.25 26.36 5.83
CA GLN A 508 11.14 26.59 4.69
C GLN A 508 10.40 26.44 3.35
N LYS A 509 9.62 25.36 3.19
CA LYS A 509 8.78 25.13 2.01
C LYS A 509 7.79 26.27 1.77
N THR A 510 7.07 26.67 2.81
CA THR A 510 6.09 27.76 2.76
C THR A 510 6.75 29.09 2.38
N ALA A 511 7.90 29.43 2.98
CA ALA A 511 8.65 30.64 2.64
C ALA A 511 9.12 30.65 1.17
N ILE A 512 9.64 29.52 0.67
CA ILE A 512 10.06 29.37 -0.73
C ILE A 512 8.87 29.58 -1.67
N THR A 513 7.73 28.96 -1.37
CA THR A 513 6.52 29.07 -2.20
C THR A 513 5.96 30.51 -2.21
N LEU A 514 5.95 31.19 -1.06
CA LEU A 514 5.55 32.60 -0.97
C LEU A 514 6.47 33.53 -1.76
N GLU A 515 7.79 33.38 -1.64
CA GLU A 515 8.75 34.17 -2.42
C GLU A 515 8.66 33.87 -3.92
N ARG A 516 8.44 32.61 -4.30
CA ARG A 516 8.16 32.23 -5.69
C ARG A 516 6.92 32.92 -6.24
N ALA A 517 5.89 33.16 -5.43
CA ALA A 517 4.66 33.83 -5.85
C ALA A 517 4.69 35.36 -5.76
N LYS A 518 5.67 35.93 -5.03
CA LYS A 518 5.82 37.37 -4.86
C LYS A 518 5.89 38.11 -6.19
N GLY A 519 5.16 39.23 -6.29
CA GLY A 519 4.93 40.00 -7.51
C GLY A 519 3.74 39.50 -8.34
N GLY A 520 3.09 38.40 -7.95
CA GLY A 520 1.99 37.76 -8.67
C GLY A 520 0.94 37.14 -7.74
N VAL A 521 0.44 35.96 -8.11
CA VAL A 521 -0.61 35.25 -7.39
C VAL A 521 -0.13 33.89 -6.89
N LEU A 522 -0.41 33.57 -5.63
CA LEU A 522 -0.32 32.23 -5.06
C LEU A 522 -1.74 31.63 -4.97
N PHE A 523 -1.98 30.52 -5.65
CA PHE A 523 -3.19 29.73 -5.57
C PHE A 523 -2.93 28.49 -4.72
N ILE A 524 -3.65 28.33 -3.62
CA ILE A 524 -3.56 27.19 -2.72
C ILE A 524 -4.81 26.34 -2.90
N ASP A 525 -4.66 25.18 -3.53
CA ASP A 525 -5.79 24.25 -3.74
C ASP A 525 -6.00 23.35 -2.52
N GLU A 526 -7.24 22.92 -2.32
CA GLU A 526 -7.70 22.16 -1.16
C GLU A 526 -7.16 22.71 0.19
N ALA A 527 -7.23 24.03 0.37
CA ALA A 527 -6.60 24.73 1.48
C ALA A 527 -7.05 24.24 2.88
N TYR A 528 -8.26 23.70 2.99
CA TYR A 528 -8.78 23.07 4.22
C TYR A 528 -7.90 21.90 4.70
N ALA A 529 -7.16 21.24 3.79
CA ALA A 529 -6.22 20.18 4.13
C ALA A 529 -5.05 20.67 4.99
N LEU A 530 -4.82 21.98 5.11
CA LEU A 530 -3.83 22.54 6.03
C LEU A 530 -4.26 22.45 7.50
N ASN A 531 -5.56 22.25 7.79
CA ASN A 531 -6.15 22.28 9.13
C ASN A 531 -6.59 20.90 9.66
N VAL A 532 -5.86 19.82 9.33
CA VAL A 532 -6.20 18.45 9.77
C VAL A 532 -5.73 18.20 11.21
N GLU A 533 -6.67 17.86 12.11
CA GLU A 533 -6.45 17.60 13.54
C GLU A 533 -5.86 16.20 13.87
N ASP A 534 -5.03 15.62 13.00
CA ASP A 534 -4.43 14.30 13.28
C ASP A 534 -3.17 14.43 14.13
N SER A 535 -3.36 14.22 15.45
CA SER A 535 -2.36 13.76 16.42
C SER A 535 -1.00 14.49 16.47
N SER A 536 -0.84 15.37 17.47
CA SER A 536 0.45 15.79 18.07
C SER A 536 1.43 16.66 17.27
N ASN A 537 1.17 17.08 16.02
CA ASN A 537 2.13 17.89 15.24
C ASN A 537 1.55 19.18 14.63
N ASP A 538 2.10 20.32 15.07
CA ASP A 538 1.71 21.73 14.83
C ASP A 538 2.01 22.28 13.40
N PHE A 539 2.31 21.40 12.44
CA PHE A 539 2.87 21.83 11.14
C PHE A 539 1.90 22.60 10.25
N GLY A 540 0.60 22.27 10.29
CA GLY A 540 -0.42 22.98 9.50
C GLY A 540 -0.68 24.40 10.01
N HIS A 541 -0.76 24.56 11.32
CA HIS A 541 -0.90 25.87 11.96
C HIS A 541 0.34 26.75 11.75
N GLU A 542 1.54 26.16 11.74
CA GLU A 542 2.78 26.86 11.40
C GLU A 542 2.70 27.48 10.00
N VAL A 543 2.27 26.70 8.99
CA VAL A 543 2.07 27.18 7.61
C VAL A 543 1.08 28.34 7.56
N ILE A 544 -0.11 28.18 8.16
CA ILE A 544 -1.15 29.22 8.18
C ILE A 544 -0.62 30.51 8.84
N THR A 545 0.10 30.38 9.95
CA THR A 545 0.68 31.53 10.67
C THR A 545 1.70 32.26 9.81
N GLN A 546 2.54 31.54 9.07
CA GLN A 546 3.50 32.16 8.15
C GLN A 546 2.82 32.88 6.99
N ILE A 547 1.80 32.26 6.40
CA ILE A 547 1.02 32.88 5.31
C ILE A 547 0.35 34.17 5.81
N LEU A 548 -0.29 34.15 6.98
CA LEU A 548 -0.92 35.34 7.58
C LEU A 548 0.08 36.48 7.83
N LYS A 549 1.26 36.14 8.36
CA LYS A 549 2.34 37.11 8.57
C LYS A 549 2.84 37.69 7.25
N TYR A 550 2.96 36.85 6.22
CA TYR A 550 3.40 37.28 4.89
C TYR A 550 2.37 38.18 4.21
N MET A 551 1.08 37.79 4.25
CA MET A 551 -0.04 38.60 3.77
C MET A 551 0.00 40.00 4.38
N GLU A 552 0.26 40.11 5.68
CA GLU A 552 0.31 41.39 6.38
C GLU A 552 1.48 42.28 5.95
N ASN A 553 2.65 41.70 5.69
CA ASN A 553 3.87 42.42 5.32
C ASN A 553 3.94 42.75 3.81
N HIS A 554 3.24 42.00 2.96
CA HIS A 554 3.32 42.07 1.50
C HIS A 554 1.96 42.32 0.82
N ARG A 555 1.05 43.04 1.49
CA ARG A 555 -0.35 43.26 1.05
C ARG A 555 -0.51 43.78 -0.38
N ASP A 556 0.42 44.61 -0.84
CA ASP A 556 0.40 45.22 -2.18
C ASP A 556 1.33 44.50 -3.18
N GLU A 557 1.98 43.41 -2.78
CA GLU A 557 3.01 42.70 -3.55
C GLU A 557 2.60 41.29 -3.99
N ILE A 558 1.54 40.73 -3.40
CA ILE A 558 1.06 39.37 -3.69
C ILE A 558 -0.46 39.27 -3.51
N ALA A 559 -1.13 38.52 -4.38
CA ALA A 559 -2.49 38.02 -4.11
C ALA A 559 -2.42 36.55 -3.72
N ILE A 560 -3.20 36.15 -2.72
CA ILE A 560 -3.26 34.75 -2.26
C ILE A 560 -4.71 34.30 -2.37
N ILE A 561 -4.94 33.22 -3.11
CA ILE A 561 -6.26 32.64 -3.36
C ILE A 561 -6.28 31.26 -2.69
N PHE A 562 -7.18 31.07 -1.73
CA PHE A 562 -7.43 29.76 -1.12
C PHE A 562 -8.64 29.12 -1.80
N ALA A 563 -8.50 27.89 -2.27
CA ALA A 563 -9.59 27.15 -2.91
C ALA A 563 -9.93 25.87 -2.16
N GLY A 564 -11.20 25.48 -2.22
CA GLY A 564 -11.67 24.22 -1.65
C GLY A 564 -13.19 24.07 -1.70
N TYR A 565 -13.68 23.01 -1.06
CA TYR A 565 -15.10 22.72 -0.95
C TYR A 565 -15.78 23.64 0.05
N THR A 566 -17.05 23.96 -0.19
CA THR A 566 -17.74 25.04 0.51
C THR A 566 -17.85 24.82 2.01
N GLU A 567 -18.17 23.60 2.46
CA GLU A 567 -18.33 23.29 3.90
C GLU A 567 -16.96 23.26 4.58
N GLU A 568 -16.00 22.53 4.02
CA GLU A 568 -14.65 22.35 4.56
C GLU A 568 -13.87 23.67 4.61
N MET A 569 -14.09 24.56 3.65
CA MET A 569 -13.49 25.89 3.65
C MET A 569 -14.16 26.84 4.66
N GLN A 570 -15.44 26.65 4.99
CA GLN A 570 -16.05 27.40 6.09
C GLN A 570 -15.39 27.03 7.41
N ASP A 571 -15.24 25.72 7.67
CA ASP A 571 -14.52 25.22 8.86
C ASP A 571 -13.07 25.74 8.93
N PHE A 572 -12.37 25.74 7.79
CA PHE A 572 -11.01 26.28 7.67
C PHE A 572 -10.92 27.78 7.98
N LEU A 573 -11.91 28.58 7.58
CA LEU A 573 -11.93 30.02 7.86
C LEU A 573 -12.32 30.31 9.31
N GLU A 574 -13.24 29.53 9.88
CA GLU A 574 -13.68 29.66 11.27
C GLU A 574 -12.59 29.25 12.27
N SER A 575 -11.72 28.30 11.90
CA SER A 575 -10.63 27.85 12.77
C SER A 575 -9.57 28.92 13.02
N ASN A 576 -9.48 29.96 12.18
CA ASN A 576 -8.55 31.07 12.37
C ASN A 576 -9.20 32.43 12.05
N PRO A 577 -9.65 33.21 13.07
CA PRO A 577 -10.22 34.55 12.87
C PRO A 577 -9.31 35.52 12.11
N GLY A 578 -8.00 35.25 12.08
CA GLY A 578 -7.02 36.01 11.33
C GLY A 578 -7.14 35.86 9.81
N LEU A 579 -7.70 34.75 9.30
CA LEU A 579 -7.96 34.51 7.87
C LEU A 579 -9.21 35.27 7.42
N ASP A 580 -10.35 35.09 8.12
CA ASP A 580 -11.62 35.70 7.74
C ASP A 580 -11.54 37.25 7.69
N SER A 581 -10.84 37.85 8.66
CA SER A 581 -10.63 39.30 8.71
C SER A 581 -9.71 39.86 7.60
N ARG A 582 -8.80 39.04 7.04
CA ARG A 582 -7.84 39.45 6.01
C ARG A 582 -8.28 39.09 4.58
N ILE A 583 -9.29 38.23 4.43
CA ILE A 583 -9.77 37.70 3.14
C ILE A 583 -11.28 37.96 2.96
N PRO A 584 -11.69 39.21 2.70
CA PRO A 584 -13.09 39.56 2.50
C PRO A 584 -13.67 39.14 1.15
N ASN A 585 -12.83 38.81 0.15
CA ASN A 585 -13.29 38.42 -1.18
C ASN A 585 -13.62 36.93 -1.21
N LYS A 586 -14.91 36.58 -1.13
CA LYS A 586 -15.40 35.19 -1.23
C LYS A 586 -16.13 34.98 -2.56
N PHE A 587 -15.58 34.10 -3.39
CA PHE A 587 -16.15 33.71 -4.68
C PHE A 587 -16.83 32.35 -4.53
N TYR A 588 -18.12 32.30 -4.87
CA TYR A 588 -18.93 31.09 -4.79
C TYR A 588 -19.14 30.52 -6.18
N PHE A 589 -18.66 29.30 -6.37
CA PHE A 589 -18.75 28.51 -7.59
C PHE A 589 -19.91 27.52 -7.43
N ASP A 590 -21.05 27.91 -7.99
CA ASP A 590 -22.26 27.08 -8.00
C ASP A 590 -22.07 25.88 -8.96
N ASP A 591 -22.75 24.77 -8.67
CA ASP A 591 -22.78 23.62 -9.57
C ASP A 591 -23.42 24.00 -10.91
N TYR A 592 -22.89 23.44 -11.99
CA TYR A 592 -23.46 23.65 -13.32
C TYR A 592 -24.81 22.95 -13.43
N SER A 593 -25.77 23.66 -13.99
CA SER A 593 -27.05 23.08 -14.38
C SER A 593 -26.88 22.04 -15.49
N PRO A 594 -27.85 21.10 -15.66
CA PRO A 594 -27.77 20.12 -16.75
C PRO A 594 -27.61 20.75 -18.14
N LYS A 595 -28.15 21.95 -18.36
CA LYS A 595 -27.98 22.68 -19.62
C LYS A 595 -26.55 23.19 -19.81
N GLU A 596 -25.95 23.72 -18.75
CA GLU A 596 -24.56 24.18 -18.76
C GLU A 596 -23.59 23.01 -18.94
N ILE A 597 -23.86 21.85 -18.32
CA ILE A 597 -23.07 20.62 -18.51
C ILE A 597 -23.12 20.12 -19.95
N VAL A 598 -24.31 20.08 -20.54
CA VAL A 598 -24.45 19.72 -21.96
C VAL A 598 -23.63 20.67 -22.83
N GLN A 599 -23.69 21.98 -22.57
CA GLN A 599 -22.91 22.95 -23.31
C GLN A 599 -21.40 22.75 -23.11
N ILE A 600 -20.92 22.59 -21.87
CA ILE A 600 -19.50 22.32 -21.57
C ILE A 600 -19.03 21.04 -22.26
N THR A 601 -19.86 19.99 -22.30
CA THR A 601 -19.53 18.73 -22.97
C THR A 601 -19.44 18.92 -24.48
N LYS A 602 -20.31 19.74 -25.08
CA LYS A 602 -20.21 20.11 -26.50
C LYS A 602 -18.97 20.92 -26.79
N ASP A 603 -18.68 21.93 -25.97
CA ASP A 603 -17.49 22.78 -26.11
C ASP A 603 -16.21 21.91 -26.12
N MET A 604 -16.16 20.89 -25.24
CA MET A 604 -15.05 19.92 -25.20
C MET A 604 -14.97 19.03 -26.45
N LEU A 605 -16.10 18.54 -26.96
CA LEU A 605 -16.12 17.73 -28.18
C LEU A 605 -15.73 18.56 -29.42
N GLU A 606 -16.15 19.84 -29.44
CA GLU A 606 -15.83 20.77 -30.53
C GLU A 606 -14.34 21.12 -30.59
N ASP A 607 -13.64 21.18 -29.44
CA ASP A 607 -12.18 21.33 -29.38
C ASP A 607 -11.44 20.20 -30.13
N ASP A 608 -12.04 19.00 -30.17
CA ASP A 608 -11.53 17.82 -30.90
C ASP A 608 -12.21 17.62 -32.28
N GLU A 609 -12.93 18.65 -32.77
CA GLU A 609 -13.68 18.65 -34.03
C GLU A 609 -14.80 17.57 -34.12
N VAL A 610 -15.26 17.06 -32.97
CA VAL A 610 -16.31 16.04 -32.88
C VAL A 610 -17.69 16.67 -32.68
N HIS A 611 -18.68 16.18 -33.43
CA HIS A 611 -20.06 16.67 -33.32
C HIS A 611 -21.12 15.55 -33.34
N PRO A 612 -22.21 15.68 -32.55
CA PRO A 612 -23.29 14.70 -32.55
C PRO A 612 -24.10 14.76 -33.85
N GLU A 613 -24.46 13.59 -34.39
CA GLU A 613 -25.35 13.49 -35.56
C GLU A 613 -26.75 14.07 -35.28
N ASP A 614 -27.20 13.95 -34.04
CA ASP A 614 -28.46 14.49 -33.52
C ASP A 614 -28.19 15.29 -32.24
N PRO A 615 -28.02 16.63 -32.36
CA PRO A 615 -27.80 17.49 -31.20
C PRO A 615 -28.94 17.48 -30.18
N GLU A 616 -30.21 17.27 -30.61
CA GLU A 616 -31.32 17.22 -29.66
C GLU A 616 -31.33 15.91 -28.87
N TYR A 617 -30.96 14.80 -29.51
CA TYR A 617 -30.80 13.51 -28.83
C TYR A 617 -29.68 13.58 -27.81
N PHE A 618 -28.52 14.11 -28.21
CA PHE A 618 -27.38 14.34 -27.34
C PHE A 618 -27.77 15.17 -26.10
N ASP A 619 -28.43 16.32 -26.30
CA ASP A 619 -28.82 17.21 -25.20
C ASP A 619 -29.73 16.52 -24.20
N LYS A 620 -30.73 15.78 -24.69
CA LYS A 620 -31.66 15.05 -23.84
C LYS A 620 -30.94 13.95 -23.07
N ARG A 621 -30.08 13.18 -23.73
CA ARG A 621 -29.43 12.01 -23.15
C ARG A 621 -28.37 12.39 -22.12
N ILE A 622 -27.50 13.34 -22.45
CA ILE A 622 -26.46 13.84 -21.54
C ILE A 622 -27.07 14.61 -20.36
N ALA A 623 -28.08 15.45 -20.58
CA ALA A 623 -28.76 16.13 -19.48
C ALA A 623 -29.47 15.12 -18.56
N SER A 624 -30.06 14.06 -19.11
CA SER A 624 -30.67 12.99 -18.31
C SER A 624 -29.62 12.20 -17.53
N LEU A 625 -28.48 11.88 -18.15
CA LEU A 625 -27.39 11.18 -17.50
C LEU A 625 -26.86 11.99 -16.32
N TYR A 626 -26.60 13.28 -16.52
CA TYR A 626 -26.12 14.18 -15.47
C TYR A 626 -27.11 14.33 -14.31
N ARG A 627 -28.42 14.49 -14.60
CA ARG A 627 -29.45 14.57 -13.54
C ARG A 627 -29.51 13.31 -12.67
N ASN A 628 -29.12 12.17 -13.23
CA ASN A 628 -29.16 10.88 -12.57
C ASN A 628 -27.83 10.50 -11.91
N ASP A 629 -26.78 11.32 -12.10
CA ASP A 629 -25.48 11.14 -11.45
C ASP A 629 -25.48 11.79 -10.06
N PHE A 630 -24.86 11.12 -9.09
CA PHE A 630 -24.76 11.57 -7.70
C PHE A 630 -23.47 12.32 -7.41
N ASP A 631 -22.46 12.16 -8.27
CA ASP A 631 -21.21 12.89 -8.15
C ASP A 631 -21.31 14.15 -9.00
N THR A 632 -21.45 15.32 -8.35
CA THR A 632 -21.46 16.63 -9.02
C THR A 632 -20.05 17.03 -9.46
N GLY A 633 -19.33 16.12 -10.13
CA GLY A 633 -18.02 16.37 -10.70
C GLY A 633 -18.00 17.50 -11.74
N ASN A 634 -19.14 18.11 -12.06
CA ASN A 634 -19.26 19.34 -12.85
C ASN A 634 -18.50 19.23 -14.18
N ALA A 635 -17.58 20.15 -14.51
CA ALA A 635 -16.80 20.07 -15.76
C ALA A 635 -15.87 18.83 -15.80
N ARG A 636 -15.49 18.25 -14.65
CA ARG A 636 -14.77 16.96 -14.63
C ARG A 636 -15.66 15.81 -15.08
N TRP A 637 -16.94 15.85 -14.69
CA TRP A 637 -17.94 14.91 -15.19
C TRP A 637 -18.10 15.05 -16.72
N SER A 638 -18.26 16.30 -17.20
CA SER A 638 -18.38 16.59 -18.64
C SER A 638 -17.19 16.04 -19.44
N ARG A 639 -15.97 16.23 -18.91
CA ARG A 639 -14.75 15.70 -19.52
C ARG A 639 -14.73 14.17 -19.60
N ASN A 640 -15.10 13.50 -18.50
CA ASN A 640 -15.15 12.04 -18.49
C ASN A 640 -16.18 11.50 -19.50
N ILE A 641 -17.31 12.19 -19.64
CA ILE A 641 -18.34 11.84 -20.61
C ILE A 641 -17.86 12.10 -22.04
N ALA A 642 -17.29 13.27 -22.35
CA ALA A 642 -16.74 13.58 -23.68
C ALA A 642 -15.70 12.51 -24.10
N GLN A 643 -14.72 12.22 -23.22
CA GLN A 643 -13.72 11.17 -23.47
C GLN A 643 -14.34 9.77 -23.63
N GLY A 644 -15.38 9.47 -22.86
CA GLY A 644 -16.11 8.20 -22.98
C GLY A 644 -16.84 8.06 -24.32
N LEU A 645 -17.39 9.16 -24.82
CA LEU A 645 -18.08 9.25 -26.10
C LEU A 645 -17.10 9.12 -27.27
N GLU A 646 -15.99 9.86 -27.22
CA GLU A 646 -14.88 9.73 -28.18
C GLU A 646 -14.33 8.30 -28.21
N LEU A 647 -14.22 7.63 -27.07
CA LEU A 647 -13.80 6.24 -27.00
C LEU A 647 -14.82 5.29 -27.67
N GLN A 648 -16.14 5.51 -27.48
CA GLN A 648 -17.14 4.68 -28.17
C GLN A 648 -17.11 4.91 -29.68
N MET A 649 -17.00 6.17 -30.09
CA MET A 649 -16.81 6.54 -31.49
C MET A 649 -15.56 5.87 -32.06
N ALA A 650 -14.41 5.96 -31.39
CA ALA A 650 -13.16 5.34 -31.85
C ALA A 650 -13.29 3.82 -32.03
N LYS A 651 -13.97 3.13 -31.11
CA LYS A 651 -14.25 1.69 -31.24
C LYS A 651 -15.12 1.40 -32.47
N ARG A 652 -16.22 2.15 -32.65
CA ARG A 652 -17.09 2.00 -33.82
C ARG A 652 -16.32 2.24 -35.12
N ILE A 653 -15.48 3.28 -35.19
CA ILE A 653 -14.67 3.59 -36.37
C ILE A 653 -13.61 2.52 -36.64
N ALA A 654 -13.03 1.93 -35.60
CA ALA A 654 -12.11 0.80 -35.76
C ALA A 654 -12.81 -0.42 -36.39
N ASP A 655 -14.04 -0.72 -35.99
CA ASP A 655 -14.86 -1.81 -36.54
C ASP A 655 -15.46 -1.49 -37.92
N HIS A 656 -15.76 -0.20 -38.16
CA HIS A 656 -16.36 0.32 -39.39
C HIS A 656 -15.58 1.53 -39.93
N PRO A 657 -14.39 1.32 -40.55
CA PRO A 657 -13.50 2.41 -40.98
C PRO A 657 -14.04 3.28 -42.12
N ASP A 658 -15.15 2.89 -42.74
CA ASP A 658 -15.86 3.64 -43.77
C ASP A 658 -16.72 4.78 -43.22
N GLN A 659 -16.95 4.83 -41.91
CA GLN A 659 -17.73 5.85 -41.24
C GLN A 659 -16.89 7.09 -40.88
N SER A 660 -17.56 8.22 -40.68
CA SER A 660 -16.90 9.51 -40.42
C SER A 660 -16.35 9.58 -38.98
N PRO A 661 -15.06 9.89 -38.78
CA PRO A 661 -14.42 9.91 -37.45
C PRO A 661 -14.69 11.18 -36.64
N ASP A 662 -15.44 12.12 -37.19
CA ASP A 662 -15.84 13.41 -36.60
C ASP A 662 -17.32 13.43 -36.16
N VAL A 663 -18.08 12.37 -36.45
CA VAL A 663 -19.52 12.29 -36.16
C VAL A 663 -19.79 11.28 -35.06
N LEU A 664 -20.32 11.75 -33.94
CA LEU A 664 -20.81 10.93 -32.84
C LEU A 664 -22.25 10.48 -33.12
N VAL A 665 -22.46 9.17 -33.29
CA VAL A 665 -23.80 8.62 -33.58
C VAL A 665 -24.55 8.28 -32.29
N ASN A 666 -25.88 8.18 -32.35
CA ASN A 666 -26.72 7.87 -31.19
C ASN A 666 -26.34 6.55 -30.51
N GLY A 667 -25.86 5.58 -31.30
CA GLY A 667 -25.33 4.30 -30.78
C GLY A 667 -24.12 4.48 -29.87
N ASP A 668 -23.20 5.39 -30.18
CA ASP A 668 -22.02 5.67 -29.34
C ASP A 668 -22.43 6.22 -27.97
N ILE A 669 -23.45 7.10 -27.98
CA ILE A 669 -24.02 7.72 -26.78
C ILE A 669 -24.70 6.66 -25.91
N ASP A 670 -25.52 5.80 -26.51
CA ASP A 670 -26.22 4.76 -25.76
C ASP A 670 -25.28 3.69 -25.22
N GLU A 671 -24.25 3.30 -25.98
CA GLU A 671 -23.25 2.34 -25.49
C GLU A 671 -22.53 2.88 -24.26
N LEU A 672 -22.17 4.17 -24.24
CA LEU A 672 -21.58 4.80 -23.04
C LEU A 672 -22.58 4.86 -21.88
N VAL A 673 -23.80 5.34 -22.14
CA VAL A 673 -24.84 5.52 -21.12
C VAL A 673 -25.25 4.19 -20.48
N ASN A 674 -25.20 3.10 -21.24
CA ASN A 674 -25.62 1.78 -20.80
C ASN A 674 -24.47 0.95 -20.18
N GLN A 675 -23.23 1.43 -20.19
CA GLN A 675 -22.11 0.76 -19.48
C GLN A 675 -22.41 0.65 -17.98
N GLY A 676 -22.54 -0.59 -17.49
CA GLY A 676 -22.96 -0.91 -16.12
C GLY A 676 -24.40 -1.43 -16.00
N SER A 677 -25.15 -1.46 -17.10
CA SER A 677 -26.41 -2.21 -17.19
C SER A 677 -26.08 -3.68 -17.50
N TYR A 678 -26.66 -4.61 -16.72
CA TYR A 678 -26.45 -6.04 -16.92
C TYR A 678 -26.81 -6.48 -18.35
N ILE A 679 -25.85 -7.11 -19.04
CA ILE A 679 -26.06 -7.80 -20.31
C ILE A 679 -26.44 -9.25 -19.99
N GLU A 680 -27.67 -9.61 -20.33
CA GLU A 680 -28.25 -10.95 -20.14
C GLU A 680 -27.32 -12.03 -20.76
N GLY A 681 -26.81 -12.96 -19.93
CA GLY A 681 -25.99 -14.11 -20.36
C GLY A 681 -24.46 -14.00 -20.21
N SER A 682 -23.92 -12.91 -19.65
CA SER A 682 -22.45 -12.70 -19.50
C SER A 682 -21.83 -13.20 -18.17
N GLN A 683 -22.65 -13.54 -17.17
CA GLN A 683 -22.21 -14.02 -15.86
C GLN A 683 -23.09 -15.17 -15.36
N GLU A 684 -22.55 -16.02 -14.47
CA GLU A 684 -23.37 -16.97 -13.70
C GLU A 684 -24.51 -16.23 -12.97
N ASP A 685 -25.73 -16.74 -13.10
CA ASP A 685 -26.92 -16.14 -12.52
C ASP A 685 -26.88 -16.26 -10.99
N ALA A 686 -26.73 -15.12 -10.30
CA ALA A 686 -26.62 -15.08 -8.85
C ALA A 686 -27.92 -15.54 -8.17
N TYR A 687 -29.06 -15.39 -8.85
CA TYR A 687 -30.34 -15.90 -8.38
C TYR A 687 -30.37 -17.43 -8.44
N GLU A 688 -29.85 -18.03 -9.51
CA GLU A 688 -29.73 -19.49 -9.62
C GLU A 688 -28.78 -20.05 -8.55
N GLN A 689 -27.62 -19.42 -8.34
CA GLN A 689 -26.70 -19.77 -7.24
C GLN A 689 -27.38 -19.71 -5.86
N LEU A 690 -28.19 -18.67 -5.62
CA LEU A 690 -28.96 -18.53 -4.38
C LEU A 690 -29.96 -19.68 -4.21
N GLN A 691 -30.67 -20.04 -5.27
CA GLN A 691 -31.64 -21.15 -5.26
C GLN A 691 -30.95 -22.52 -5.07
N HIS A 692 -29.70 -22.66 -5.52
CA HIS A 692 -28.90 -23.88 -5.36
C HIS A 692 -28.33 -24.09 -3.95
N LEU A 693 -28.36 -23.09 -3.07
CA LEU A 693 -27.90 -23.27 -1.68
C LEU A 693 -28.66 -24.42 -0.99
N ILE A 694 -27.98 -25.25 -0.21
CA ILE A 694 -28.64 -26.35 0.49
C ILE A 694 -29.56 -25.79 1.58
N GLY A 695 -30.79 -26.32 1.71
CA GLY A 695 -31.75 -25.90 2.74
C GLY A 695 -32.32 -24.48 2.50
N LEU A 696 -32.51 -23.74 3.60
CA LEU A 696 -32.95 -22.33 3.59
C LEU A 696 -34.28 -22.07 2.87
N LYS A 697 -35.25 -22.97 3.00
CA LYS A 697 -36.50 -22.91 2.22
C LYS A 697 -37.27 -21.63 2.51
N ARG A 698 -37.42 -21.30 3.79
CA ARG A 698 -38.19 -20.12 4.21
C ARG A 698 -37.60 -18.81 3.68
N VAL A 699 -36.29 -18.62 3.81
CA VAL A 699 -35.65 -17.38 3.37
C VAL A 699 -35.61 -17.26 1.85
N LYS A 700 -35.49 -18.38 1.11
CA LYS A 700 -35.59 -18.37 -0.36
C LYS A 700 -36.97 -17.90 -0.82
N GLU A 701 -38.04 -18.41 -0.23
CA GLU A 701 -39.41 -17.96 -0.52
C GLU A 701 -39.59 -16.46 -0.24
N GLN A 702 -39.06 -15.97 0.89
CA GLN A 702 -39.09 -14.54 1.22
C GLN A 702 -38.29 -13.68 0.23
N ILE A 703 -37.16 -14.17 -0.26
CA ILE A 703 -36.32 -13.49 -1.26
C ILE A 703 -37.02 -13.43 -2.62
N ASP A 704 -37.73 -14.48 -3.02
CA ASP A 704 -38.50 -14.49 -4.26
C ASP A 704 -39.59 -13.42 -4.27
N GLU A 705 -40.33 -13.29 -3.16
CA GLU A 705 -41.32 -12.23 -2.97
C GLU A 705 -40.67 -10.85 -3.01
N PHE A 706 -39.56 -10.68 -2.29
CA PHE A 706 -38.82 -9.41 -2.22
C PHE A 706 -38.29 -8.96 -3.58
N ILE A 707 -37.64 -9.84 -4.34
CA ILE A 707 -37.11 -9.54 -5.68
C ILE A 707 -38.27 -9.19 -6.61
N SER A 708 -39.37 -9.96 -6.58
CA SER A 708 -40.54 -9.71 -7.41
C SER A 708 -41.13 -8.31 -7.17
N MET A 709 -41.22 -7.91 -5.90
CA MET A 709 -41.67 -6.58 -5.50
C MET A 709 -40.70 -5.47 -5.90
N ALA A 710 -39.38 -5.71 -5.81
CA ALA A 710 -38.39 -4.76 -6.27
C ALA A 710 -38.48 -4.54 -7.80
N LEU A 711 -38.66 -5.60 -8.58
CA LEU A 711 -38.74 -5.53 -10.04
C LEU A 711 -39.99 -4.83 -10.54
N ILE A 712 -41.16 -5.08 -9.94
CA ILE A 712 -42.38 -4.39 -10.34
C ILE A 712 -42.29 -2.88 -10.04
N ASN A 713 -41.63 -2.50 -8.94
CA ASN A 713 -41.45 -1.09 -8.59
C ASN A 713 -40.45 -0.38 -9.50
N LYS A 714 -39.34 -1.03 -9.85
CA LYS A 714 -38.42 -0.55 -10.87
C LYS A 714 -39.15 -0.31 -12.21
N LYS A 715 -39.93 -1.30 -12.67
CA LYS A 715 -40.70 -1.18 -13.92
C LYS A 715 -41.71 -0.04 -13.89
N ARG A 716 -42.33 0.23 -12.73
CA ARG A 716 -43.24 1.39 -12.56
C ARG A 716 -42.49 2.72 -12.69
N GLN A 717 -41.31 2.82 -12.09
CA GLN A 717 -40.44 4.00 -12.21
C GLN A 717 -39.99 4.25 -13.65
N GLU A 718 -39.56 3.20 -14.36
CA GLU A 718 -39.19 3.27 -15.78
C GLU A 718 -40.36 3.74 -16.67
N MET A 719 -41.59 3.44 -16.28
CA MET A 719 -42.82 3.87 -16.96
C MET A 719 -43.33 5.25 -16.51
N GLY A 720 -42.61 5.95 -15.62
CA GLY A 720 -42.97 7.28 -15.14
C GLY A 720 -44.16 7.32 -14.17
N TYR A 721 -44.56 6.19 -13.59
CA TYR A 721 -45.54 6.17 -12.49
C TYR A 721 -44.86 6.56 -11.18
N GLU A 722 -45.62 7.16 -10.25
CA GLU A 722 -45.13 7.39 -8.89
C GLU A 722 -44.63 6.07 -8.29
N ALA A 723 -43.36 6.07 -7.89
CA ALA A 723 -42.77 4.97 -7.14
C ALA A 723 -43.56 4.79 -5.85
N SER A 724 -43.99 3.57 -5.55
CA SER A 724 -44.48 3.27 -4.20
C SER A 724 -43.35 3.48 -3.19
N ASP A 725 -43.69 3.77 -1.92
CA ASP A 725 -42.79 3.86 -0.76
C ASP A 725 -42.06 2.54 -0.40
N TYR A 726 -41.83 1.67 -1.36
CA TYR A 726 -41.18 0.39 -1.18
C TYR A 726 -39.68 0.59 -0.99
N THR A 727 -39.20 0.26 0.21
CA THR A 727 -37.79 0.31 0.60
C THR A 727 -37.15 -1.06 0.41
N LEU A 728 -35.87 -1.08 0.06
CA LEU A 728 -35.06 -2.30 -0.07
C LEU A 728 -34.30 -2.63 1.24
N HIS A 729 -34.29 -1.73 2.22
CA HIS A 729 -33.64 -1.99 3.50
C HIS A 729 -34.25 -3.21 4.18
N SER A 730 -33.39 -4.07 4.72
CA SER A 730 -33.75 -5.43 5.10
C SER A 730 -33.17 -5.83 6.45
N LEU A 731 -33.83 -6.78 7.11
CA LEU A 731 -33.43 -7.36 8.38
C LEU A 731 -33.24 -8.86 8.22
N PHE A 732 -32.04 -9.36 8.53
CA PHE A 732 -31.67 -10.78 8.42
C PHE A 732 -31.58 -11.38 9.82
N LEU A 733 -32.53 -12.25 10.16
CA LEU A 733 -32.68 -12.82 11.50
C LEU A 733 -32.34 -14.31 11.49
N GLY A 734 -31.41 -14.75 12.32
CA GLY A 734 -31.05 -16.17 12.39
C GLY A 734 -29.89 -16.46 13.29
N ASN A 735 -29.80 -17.71 13.78
CA ASN A 735 -28.68 -18.20 14.58
C ASN A 735 -27.34 -18.10 13.81
N PRO A 736 -26.18 -18.16 14.50
CA PRO A 736 -24.88 -18.11 13.84
C PRO A 736 -24.72 -19.29 12.87
N GLY A 737 -24.06 -19.05 11.74
CA GLY A 737 -23.76 -20.10 10.74
C GLY A 737 -24.94 -20.54 9.88
N THR A 738 -26.08 -19.84 9.90
CA THR A 738 -27.25 -20.09 9.03
C THR A 738 -27.06 -19.58 7.58
N GLY A 739 -26.02 -18.78 7.29
CA GLY A 739 -25.72 -18.32 5.93
C GLY A 739 -26.18 -16.89 5.59
N LYS A 740 -26.53 -16.07 6.59
CA LYS A 740 -26.96 -14.65 6.42
C LYS A 740 -26.09 -13.86 5.44
N THR A 741 -24.77 -13.82 5.66
CA THR A 741 -23.82 -13.07 4.84
C THR A 741 -23.75 -13.60 3.40
N THR A 742 -23.75 -14.93 3.24
CA THR A 742 -23.72 -15.58 1.91
C THR A 742 -24.95 -15.20 1.10
N VAL A 743 -26.14 -15.31 1.70
CA VAL A 743 -27.40 -14.95 1.05
C VAL A 743 -27.48 -13.45 0.78
N ALA A 744 -27.01 -12.59 1.69
CA ALA A 744 -27.00 -11.14 1.48
C ALA A 744 -26.17 -10.73 0.26
N ARG A 745 -25.00 -11.36 0.09
CA ARG A 745 -24.10 -11.12 -1.05
C ARG A 745 -24.74 -11.54 -2.37
N LEU A 746 -25.32 -12.75 -2.42
CA LEU A 746 -26.03 -13.25 -3.61
C LEU A 746 -27.28 -12.44 -3.93
N MET A 747 -28.04 -12.02 -2.91
CA MET A 747 -29.19 -11.14 -3.08
C MET A 747 -28.77 -9.79 -3.66
N GLY A 748 -27.72 -9.17 -3.13
CA GLY A 748 -27.15 -7.93 -3.67
C GLY A 748 -26.76 -8.07 -5.14
N LYS A 749 -26.01 -9.12 -5.47
CA LYS A 749 -25.62 -9.42 -6.85
C LYS A 749 -26.83 -9.66 -7.76
N THR A 750 -27.85 -10.34 -7.26
CA THR A 750 -29.12 -10.56 -7.99
C THR A 750 -29.81 -9.24 -8.27
N LEU A 751 -29.93 -8.35 -7.27
CA LEU A 751 -30.52 -7.02 -7.46
C LEU A 751 -29.74 -6.22 -8.50
N TYR A 752 -28.40 -6.33 -8.54
CA TYR A 752 -27.58 -5.68 -9.56
C TYR A 752 -27.81 -6.28 -10.95
N GLN A 753 -27.79 -7.61 -11.07
CA GLN A 753 -28.04 -8.31 -12.35
C GLN A 753 -29.44 -8.00 -12.90
N LYS A 754 -30.45 -7.81 -12.03
CA LYS A 754 -31.78 -7.36 -12.47
C LYS A 754 -31.91 -5.82 -12.58
N GLY A 755 -30.82 -5.09 -12.37
CA GLY A 755 -30.70 -3.64 -12.46
C GLY A 755 -31.52 -2.86 -11.43
N VAL A 756 -31.93 -3.49 -10.32
CA VAL A 756 -32.60 -2.83 -9.21
C VAL A 756 -31.62 -1.92 -8.45
N ILE A 757 -30.37 -2.36 -8.30
CA ILE A 757 -29.27 -1.53 -7.77
C ILE A 757 -28.23 -1.30 -8.88
N ARG A 758 -27.48 -0.19 -8.78
CA ARG A 758 -26.66 0.32 -9.89
C ARG A 758 -25.26 -0.29 -9.97
N ARG A 759 -24.75 -0.86 -8.88
CA ARG A 759 -23.37 -1.38 -8.77
C ARG A 759 -23.36 -2.76 -8.13
N ASP A 760 -22.51 -3.65 -8.63
CA ASP A 760 -22.15 -4.90 -7.95
C ASP A 760 -21.21 -4.60 -6.78
N LYS A 761 -21.73 -3.92 -5.76
CA LYS A 761 -20.97 -3.44 -4.61
C LYS A 761 -21.58 -3.97 -3.32
N PHE A 762 -20.77 -4.68 -2.55
CA PHE A 762 -21.15 -5.25 -1.26
C PHE A 762 -20.12 -4.86 -0.20
N VAL A 763 -20.54 -4.04 0.77
CA VAL A 763 -19.71 -3.55 1.88
C VAL A 763 -20.20 -4.23 3.16
N GLU A 764 -19.33 -5.00 3.80
CA GLU A 764 -19.62 -5.73 5.04
C GLU A 764 -18.91 -5.06 6.22
N VAL A 765 -19.65 -4.76 7.29
CA VAL A 765 -19.15 -4.04 8.46
C VAL A 765 -19.73 -4.56 9.77
N THR A 766 -19.04 -4.28 10.85
CA THR A 766 -19.45 -4.54 12.24
C THR A 766 -19.49 -3.23 13.05
N ARG A 767 -19.87 -3.29 14.33
CA ARG A 767 -19.78 -2.14 15.25
C ARG A 767 -18.39 -1.48 15.23
N ALA A 768 -17.32 -2.28 15.19
CA ALA A 768 -15.94 -1.79 15.27
C ALA A 768 -15.55 -0.89 14.09
N ASP A 769 -16.21 -1.07 12.95
CA ASP A 769 -15.96 -0.27 11.75
C ASP A 769 -16.75 1.05 11.77
N LEU A 770 -17.94 1.05 12.38
CA LEU A 770 -18.85 2.21 12.38
C LEU A 770 -18.58 3.19 13.53
N VAL A 771 -18.12 2.70 14.68
CA VAL A 771 -18.02 3.47 15.92
C VAL A 771 -16.58 3.93 16.19
N GLY A 772 -16.38 5.24 16.33
CA GLY A 772 -15.08 5.84 16.60
C GLY A 772 -14.62 5.68 18.06
N LYS A 773 -13.31 5.76 18.30
CA LYS A 773 -12.72 5.70 19.65
C LYS A 773 -12.80 7.02 20.43
N TYR A 774 -13.11 8.12 19.75
CA TYR A 774 -13.12 9.48 20.30
C TYR A 774 -14.45 10.18 20.02
N VAL A 775 -14.87 11.08 20.92
CA VAL A 775 -16.12 11.85 20.81
C VAL A 775 -16.13 12.66 19.51
N GLY A 776 -17.23 12.60 18.74
CA GLY A 776 -17.40 13.34 17.48
C GLY A 776 -16.85 12.66 16.22
N HIS A 777 -16.12 11.55 16.35
CA HIS A 777 -15.60 10.81 15.19
C HIS A 777 -16.59 9.78 14.63
N THR A 778 -17.57 9.34 15.40
CA THR A 778 -18.48 8.25 15.00
C THR A 778 -19.35 8.65 13.81
N ALA A 779 -19.95 9.85 13.80
CA ALA A 779 -20.72 10.31 12.65
C ALA A 779 -19.88 10.38 11.37
N ILE A 780 -18.63 10.86 11.45
CA ILE A 780 -17.72 10.98 10.30
C ILE A 780 -17.37 9.59 9.74
N LEU A 781 -16.98 8.67 10.63
CA LEU A 781 -16.61 7.31 10.27
C LEU A 781 -17.80 6.53 9.66
N THR A 782 -18.96 6.62 10.30
CA THR A 782 -20.21 6.02 9.82
C THR A 782 -20.59 6.59 8.45
N ARG A 783 -20.55 7.92 8.27
CA ARG A 783 -20.84 8.57 6.98
C ARG A 783 -19.86 8.13 5.89
N LYS A 784 -18.58 7.96 6.20
CA LYS A 784 -17.57 7.47 5.24
C LYS A 784 -17.92 6.06 4.75
N ILE A 785 -18.30 5.16 5.66
CA ILE A 785 -18.73 3.80 5.30
C ILE A 785 -20.03 3.82 4.48
N LEU A 786 -21.02 4.62 4.89
CA LEU A 786 -22.28 4.77 4.17
C LEU A 786 -22.06 5.28 2.74
N LYS A 787 -21.26 6.34 2.57
CA LYS A 787 -20.84 6.84 1.25
C LYS A 787 -20.12 5.75 0.44
N SER A 788 -19.29 4.93 1.08
CA SER A 788 -18.61 3.85 0.39
C SER A 788 -19.57 2.78 -0.14
N ALA A 789 -20.77 2.61 0.42
CA ALA A 789 -21.74 1.61 -0.02
C ALA A 789 -22.75 2.10 -1.08
N LEU A 790 -22.73 3.40 -1.44
CA LEU A 790 -23.66 3.99 -2.43
C LEU A 790 -23.65 3.26 -3.79
N GLY A 791 -24.85 3.03 -4.30
CA GLY A 791 -25.15 2.26 -5.51
C GLY A 791 -25.26 0.76 -5.29
N GLY A 792 -24.94 0.25 -4.10
CA GLY A 792 -24.87 -1.16 -3.77
C GLY A 792 -25.52 -1.53 -2.42
N VAL A 793 -24.91 -2.50 -1.72
CA VAL A 793 -25.40 -3.05 -0.46
C VAL A 793 -24.40 -2.78 0.68
N LEU A 794 -24.90 -2.24 1.80
CA LEU A 794 -24.22 -2.21 3.10
C LEU A 794 -24.80 -3.31 4.00
N PHE A 795 -23.99 -4.29 4.36
CA PHE A 795 -24.33 -5.35 5.29
C PHE A 795 -23.69 -5.07 6.65
N ILE A 796 -24.53 -4.89 7.68
CA ILE A 796 -24.10 -4.64 9.06
C ILE A 796 -24.33 -5.92 9.86
N ASP A 797 -23.25 -6.66 10.14
CA ASP A 797 -23.32 -7.89 10.94
C ASP A 797 -23.37 -7.58 12.44
N GLU A 798 -24.05 -8.44 13.18
CA GLU A 798 -24.34 -8.29 14.62
C GLU A 798 -24.82 -6.87 14.98
N ALA A 799 -25.75 -6.32 14.18
CA ALA A 799 -26.17 -4.92 14.26
C ALA A 799 -26.72 -4.50 15.63
N TYR A 800 -27.25 -5.44 16.42
CA TYR A 800 -27.68 -5.19 17.79
C TYR A 800 -26.56 -4.65 18.70
N ASP A 801 -25.29 -4.90 18.37
CA ASP A 801 -24.16 -4.36 19.11
C ASP A 801 -24.09 -2.83 19.04
N LEU A 802 -24.66 -2.19 18.02
CA LEU A 802 -24.76 -0.72 17.95
C LEU A 802 -25.68 -0.15 19.05
N ALA A 803 -26.63 -0.94 19.56
CA ALA A 803 -27.52 -0.53 20.65
C ALA A 803 -26.94 -0.78 22.05
N LYS A 804 -25.90 -1.62 22.18
CA LYS A 804 -25.27 -1.89 23.47
C LYS A 804 -24.55 -0.65 24.00
N ARG A 805 -24.72 -0.39 25.31
CA ARG A 805 -23.99 0.67 26.02
C ARG A 805 -22.59 0.15 26.36
N ASP A 806 -21.57 0.98 26.13
CA ASP A 806 -20.21 0.68 26.60
C ASP A 806 -20.13 0.85 28.14
N ASP A 807 -19.17 0.15 28.77
CA ASP A 807 -18.88 0.20 30.21
C ASP A 807 -18.59 1.63 30.73
N SER A 808 -18.27 2.57 29.83
CA SER A 808 -18.00 3.98 30.11
C SER A 808 -19.25 4.87 30.15
N GLY A 809 -20.44 4.32 29.83
CA GLY A 809 -21.71 5.06 29.82
C GLY A 809 -21.87 6.08 28.67
N THR A 810 -21.00 6.03 27.65
CA THR A 810 -21.04 6.94 26.49
C THR A 810 -21.86 6.35 25.32
N ASP A 811 -22.55 7.22 24.56
CA ASP A 811 -23.65 6.87 23.64
C ASP A 811 -23.24 6.75 22.16
N PHE A 812 -21.98 6.36 21.89
CA PHE A 812 -21.41 6.39 20.53
C PHE A 812 -22.16 5.51 19.52
N GLY A 813 -22.68 4.36 19.95
CA GLY A 813 -23.47 3.49 19.09
C GLY A 813 -24.78 4.13 18.60
N LYS A 814 -25.43 4.97 19.42
CA LYS A 814 -26.64 5.69 18.99
C LYS A 814 -26.35 6.80 18.00
N GLU A 815 -25.17 7.42 18.08
CA GLU A 815 -24.72 8.40 17.09
C GLU A 815 -24.62 7.74 15.70
N ALA A 816 -24.00 6.56 15.62
CA ALA A 816 -23.94 5.78 14.38
C ALA A 816 -25.35 5.42 13.85
N VAL A 817 -26.25 4.93 14.71
CA VAL A 817 -27.63 4.61 14.32
C VAL A 817 -28.38 5.85 13.78
N THR A 818 -28.17 7.01 14.41
CA THR A 818 -28.79 8.26 13.96
C THR A 818 -28.30 8.67 12.58
N GLU A 819 -27.00 8.58 12.34
CA GLU A 819 -26.41 8.88 11.03
C GLU A 819 -26.88 7.89 9.96
N ILE A 820 -26.96 6.59 10.27
CA ILE A 820 -27.51 5.56 9.37
C ILE A 820 -28.96 5.89 8.99
N LEU A 821 -29.80 6.24 9.97
CA LEU A 821 -31.20 6.59 9.71
C LEU A 821 -31.35 7.82 8.82
N LYS A 822 -30.52 8.85 9.02
CA LYS A 822 -30.49 10.03 8.17
C LYS A 822 -30.12 9.65 6.74
N PHE A 823 -29.07 8.84 6.58
CA PHE A 823 -28.57 8.42 5.27
C PHE A 823 -29.54 7.49 4.52
N MET A 824 -30.28 6.63 5.25
CA MET A 824 -31.37 5.83 4.68
C MET A 824 -32.48 6.69 4.07
N GLU A 825 -32.77 7.84 4.68
CA GLU A 825 -33.78 8.77 4.17
C GLU A 825 -33.25 9.51 2.93
N ASP A 826 -32.04 10.07 3.03
CA ASP A 826 -31.43 10.89 1.97
C ASP A 826 -31.09 10.05 0.71
N HIS A 827 -30.84 8.74 0.86
CA HIS A 827 -30.39 7.84 -0.21
C HIS A 827 -31.26 6.58 -0.39
N ARG A 828 -32.57 6.71 -0.15
CA ARG A 828 -33.54 5.59 -0.15
C ARG A 828 -33.55 4.72 -1.42
N HIS A 829 -33.22 5.29 -2.57
CA HIS A 829 -33.24 4.59 -3.86
C HIS A 829 -31.86 4.06 -4.30
N ASP A 830 -30.81 4.43 -3.57
CA ASP A 830 -29.42 4.27 -4.04
C ASP A 830 -28.56 3.46 -3.09
N LEU A 831 -29.12 3.04 -1.95
CA LEU A 831 -28.43 2.21 -0.98
C LEU A 831 -29.38 1.16 -0.41
N VAL A 832 -28.95 -0.10 -0.44
CA VAL A 832 -29.60 -1.18 0.32
C VAL A 832 -28.81 -1.36 1.62
N ILE A 833 -29.49 -1.34 2.76
CA ILE A 833 -28.87 -1.62 4.06
C ILE A 833 -29.50 -2.89 4.61
N ILE A 834 -28.67 -3.86 4.94
CA ILE A 834 -29.07 -5.13 5.54
C ILE A 834 -28.51 -5.19 6.96
N PHE A 835 -29.40 -5.23 7.94
CA PHE A 835 -29.03 -5.43 9.35
C PHE A 835 -29.16 -6.91 9.70
N ALA A 836 -28.07 -7.54 10.12
CA ALA A 836 -28.04 -8.96 10.48
C ALA A 836 -27.85 -9.17 11.98
N GLY A 837 -28.51 -10.20 12.54
CA GLY A 837 -28.33 -10.57 13.94
C GLY A 837 -29.25 -11.70 14.41
N TYR A 838 -29.25 -11.95 15.72
CA TYR A 838 -30.08 -12.96 16.38
C TYR A 838 -31.48 -12.42 16.68
N TYR A 839 -32.46 -13.33 16.74
CA TYR A 839 -33.88 -12.96 16.80
C TYR A 839 -34.24 -12.06 17.99
N GLN A 840 -33.75 -12.38 19.21
CA GLN A 840 -34.12 -11.66 20.43
C GLN A 840 -33.41 -10.30 20.49
N GLU A 841 -32.12 -10.29 20.21
CA GLU A 841 -31.24 -9.13 20.27
C GLU A 841 -31.59 -8.10 19.19
N MET A 842 -31.98 -8.55 17.99
CA MET A 842 -32.48 -7.64 16.96
C MET A 842 -33.88 -7.10 17.28
N ALA A 843 -34.71 -7.84 18.02
CA ALA A 843 -35.98 -7.30 18.50
C ALA A 843 -35.73 -6.13 19.47
N GLU A 844 -34.79 -6.29 20.41
CA GLU A 844 -34.36 -5.21 21.32
C GLU A 844 -33.73 -4.03 20.55
N PHE A 845 -32.89 -4.30 19.55
CA PHE A 845 -32.29 -3.27 18.69
C PHE A 845 -33.35 -2.40 18.01
N LEU A 846 -34.40 -3.00 17.45
CA LEU A 846 -35.49 -2.27 16.79
C LEU A 846 -36.33 -1.41 17.75
N GLU A 847 -36.34 -1.74 19.04
CA GLU A 847 -37.04 -0.95 20.07
C GLU A 847 -36.27 0.31 20.47
N THR A 848 -34.96 0.38 20.17
CA THR A 848 -34.14 1.55 20.52
C THR A 848 -34.50 2.81 19.75
N ASN A 849 -35.07 2.68 18.55
CA ASN A 849 -35.49 3.82 17.74
C ASN A 849 -36.68 3.44 16.84
N THR A 850 -37.80 4.14 17.00
CA THR A 850 -39.02 3.94 16.20
C THR A 850 -38.81 4.18 14.69
N GLY A 851 -37.78 4.95 14.33
CA GLY A 851 -37.33 5.19 12.96
C GLY A 851 -36.78 3.96 12.25
N LEU A 852 -36.19 2.99 12.97
CA LEU A 852 -35.70 1.74 12.39
C LEU A 852 -36.85 0.83 11.97
N LYS A 853 -37.84 0.67 12.86
CA LYS A 853 -38.99 -0.21 12.63
C LYS A 853 -39.85 0.22 11.44
N SER A 854 -39.93 1.52 11.18
CA SER A 854 -40.68 2.07 10.03
C SER A 854 -39.93 1.98 8.70
N ARG A 855 -38.59 2.06 8.73
CA ARG A 855 -37.75 2.08 7.51
C ARG A 855 -37.24 0.71 7.05
N ILE A 856 -37.38 -0.32 7.89
CA ILE A 856 -36.92 -1.69 7.61
C ILE A 856 -38.10 -2.68 7.70
N PRO A 857 -39.03 -2.67 6.72
CA PRO A 857 -40.18 -3.56 6.71
C PRO A 857 -39.82 -4.99 6.26
N ASN A 858 -38.76 -5.16 5.46
CA ASN A 858 -38.40 -6.46 4.90
C ASN A 858 -37.63 -7.29 5.94
N LYS A 859 -38.19 -8.44 6.31
CA LYS A 859 -37.60 -9.36 7.30
C LYS A 859 -37.41 -10.74 6.70
N PHE A 860 -36.22 -11.27 6.88
CA PHE A 860 -35.78 -12.56 6.36
C PHE A 860 -35.41 -13.46 7.52
N ASP A 861 -36.11 -14.58 7.63
CA ASP A 861 -35.99 -15.53 8.73
C ASP A 861 -35.14 -16.72 8.27
N PHE A 862 -33.91 -16.74 8.76
CA PHE A 862 -32.96 -17.83 8.54
C PHE A 862 -33.21 -18.91 9.59
N GLU A 863 -33.78 -20.02 9.11
CA GLU A 863 -34.00 -21.23 9.90
C GLU A 863 -32.69 -21.98 10.16
N ASP A 864 -32.64 -22.73 11.26
CA ASP A 864 -31.54 -23.67 11.52
C ASP A 864 -31.58 -24.79 10.48
N TYR A 865 -30.40 -25.26 10.08
CA TYR A 865 -30.31 -26.38 9.16
C TYR A 865 -30.78 -27.66 9.84
N ASP A 866 -31.58 -28.46 9.14
CA ASP A 866 -31.85 -29.82 9.56
C ASP A 866 -30.61 -30.71 9.40
N VAL A 867 -30.67 -31.91 9.97
CA VAL A 867 -29.56 -32.86 9.95
C VAL A 867 -29.16 -33.22 8.52
N ASP A 868 -30.13 -33.37 7.62
CA ASP A 868 -29.88 -33.70 6.22
C ASP A 868 -29.14 -32.57 5.50
N ALA A 869 -29.55 -31.31 5.71
CA ALA A 869 -28.90 -30.13 5.16
C ALA A 869 -27.49 -29.95 5.70
N ILE A 870 -27.28 -30.13 7.01
CA ILE A 870 -25.93 -30.10 7.61
C ILE A 870 -25.04 -31.17 7.01
N CYS A 871 -25.54 -32.40 6.86
CA CYS A 871 -24.80 -33.49 6.24
C CYS A 871 -24.39 -33.15 4.80
N GLN A 872 -25.33 -32.66 3.99
CA GLN A 872 -25.05 -32.25 2.61
C GLN A 872 -24.03 -31.10 2.53
N ILE A 873 -24.15 -30.07 3.38
CA ILE A 873 -23.18 -28.95 3.44
C ILE A 873 -21.79 -29.47 3.82
N GLY A 874 -21.74 -30.39 4.80
CA GLY A 874 -20.51 -31.02 5.25
C GLY A 874 -19.82 -31.83 4.17
N LEU A 875 -20.58 -32.69 3.46
CA LEU A 875 -20.08 -33.49 2.34
C LEU A 875 -19.62 -32.60 1.18
N GLN A 876 -20.40 -31.57 0.83
CA GLN A 876 -20.01 -30.61 -0.21
C GLN A 876 -18.64 -29.99 0.11
N LYS A 877 -18.42 -29.51 1.34
CA LYS A 877 -17.13 -28.93 1.78
C LYS A 877 -15.98 -29.93 1.75
N LEU A 878 -16.24 -31.22 1.96
CA LEU A 878 -15.21 -32.27 1.84
C LEU A 878 -14.88 -32.54 0.37
N HIS A 879 -15.88 -32.61 -0.49
CA HIS A 879 -15.72 -32.82 -1.93
C HIS A 879 -15.02 -31.65 -2.63
N GLU A 880 -15.31 -30.40 -2.23
CA GLU A 880 -14.58 -29.20 -2.69
C GLU A 880 -13.08 -29.26 -2.35
N LYS A 881 -12.72 -29.97 -1.27
CA LYS A 881 -11.33 -30.23 -0.86
C LYS A 881 -10.80 -31.58 -1.37
N GLU A 882 -11.51 -32.21 -2.29
CA GLU A 882 -11.20 -33.51 -2.91
C GLU A 882 -11.15 -34.72 -1.96
N TYR A 883 -11.66 -34.59 -0.72
CA TYR A 883 -11.74 -35.71 0.20
C TYR A 883 -12.81 -36.71 -0.21
N ARG A 884 -12.50 -38.00 -0.09
CA ARG A 884 -13.44 -39.12 -0.29
C ARG A 884 -13.81 -39.71 1.05
N VAL A 885 -15.10 -39.81 1.34
CA VAL A 885 -15.65 -40.33 2.60
C VAL A 885 -16.82 -41.26 2.30
N ASP A 886 -17.09 -42.24 3.16
CA ASP A 886 -18.35 -42.98 3.12
C ASP A 886 -19.48 -42.04 3.59
N GLU A 887 -20.31 -41.59 2.63
CA GLU A 887 -21.40 -40.65 2.89
C GLU A 887 -22.46 -41.20 3.84
N ALA A 888 -22.73 -42.52 3.80
CA ALA A 888 -23.71 -43.14 4.66
C ALA A 888 -23.22 -43.17 6.11
N LYS A 889 -21.94 -43.50 6.31
CA LYS A 889 -21.32 -43.47 7.64
C LYS A 889 -21.18 -42.04 8.17
N TYR A 890 -20.81 -41.09 7.33
CA TYR A 890 -20.73 -39.67 7.70
C TYR A 890 -22.09 -39.14 8.17
N LYS A 891 -23.17 -39.48 7.46
CA LYS A 891 -24.54 -39.13 7.85
C LYS A 891 -24.92 -39.73 9.20
N GLU A 892 -24.64 -41.01 9.44
CA GLU A 892 -24.91 -41.69 10.72
C GLU A 892 -24.24 -40.95 11.90
N VAL A 893 -22.98 -40.53 11.75
CA VAL A 893 -22.25 -39.83 12.81
C VAL A 893 -22.79 -38.41 13.04
N ILE A 894 -23.20 -37.70 11.98
CA ILE A 894 -23.85 -36.39 12.13
C ILE A 894 -25.19 -36.53 12.84
N GLU A 895 -26.03 -37.52 12.50
CA GLU A 895 -27.31 -37.76 13.17
C GLU A 895 -27.15 -37.97 14.69
N GLN A 896 -26.02 -38.55 15.12
CA GLN A 896 -25.70 -38.77 16.53
C GLN A 896 -25.17 -37.51 17.25
N LYS A 897 -24.48 -36.61 16.53
CA LYS A 897 -23.71 -35.50 17.12
C LYS A 897 -24.35 -34.13 16.93
N TYR A 898 -25.13 -33.95 15.88
CA TYR A 898 -25.77 -32.69 15.55
C TYR A 898 -27.23 -32.69 16.00
N HIS A 899 -27.55 -31.75 16.88
CA HIS A 899 -28.92 -31.49 17.32
C HIS A 899 -29.19 -30.00 17.15
N PRO A 900 -30.06 -29.58 16.21
CA PRO A 900 -30.39 -28.18 16.01
C PRO A 900 -30.79 -27.51 17.32
N SER A 901 -30.03 -26.50 17.72
CA SER A 901 -30.29 -25.66 18.90
C SER A 901 -29.70 -24.28 18.69
N THR A 902 -30.16 -23.31 19.49
CA THR A 902 -29.66 -21.92 19.48
C THR A 902 -28.16 -21.80 19.72
N GLU A 903 -27.51 -22.80 20.32
CA GLU A 903 -26.07 -22.80 20.60
C GLU A 903 -25.24 -23.57 19.55
N THR A 904 -25.88 -24.35 18.68
CA THR A 904 -25.16 -25.31 17.81
C THR A 904 -24.49 -24.73 16.57
N GLY A 905 -24.51 -23.41 16.32
CA GLY A 905 -23.67 -22.77 15.29
C GLY A 905 -23.85 -23.23 13.82
N ASN A 906 -24.80 -24.12 13.50
CA ASN A 906 -25.21 -24.48 12.14
C ASN A 906 -24.04 -24.81 11.18
N GLY A 907 -23.90 -24.10 10.05
CA GLY A 907 -22.81 -24.30 9.09
C GLY A 907 -21.42 -24.09 9.67
N ARG A 908 -21.29 -23.34 10.78
CA ARG A 908 -20.03 -23.20 11.54
C ARG A 908 -19.72 -24.49 12.29
N TRP A 909 -20.72 -25.19 12.80
CA TRP A 909 -20.53 -26.47 13.49
C TRP A 909 -20.06 -27.55 12.57
N VAL A 910 -20.66 -27.71 11.38
CA VAL A 910 -20.20 -28.74 10.44
C VAL A 910 -18.81 -28.45 9.88
N GLN A 911 -18.44 -27.16 9.78
CA GLN A 911 -17.08 -26.77 9.46
C GLN A 911 -16.09 -27.20 10.55
N VAL A 912 -16.39 -26.89 11.82
CA VAL A 912 -15.56 -27.32 12.95
C VAL A 912 -15.49 -28.86 13.04
N PHE A 913 -16.60 -29.54 12.78
CA PHE A 913 -16.69 -31.00 12.73
C PHE A 913 -15.76 -31.58 11.64
N ASN A 914 -15.84 -31.07 10.41
CA ASN A 914 -14.99 -31.49 9.31
C ASN A 914 -13.51 -31.16 9.54
N ASP A 915 -13.20 -29.99 10.08
CA ASP A 915 -11.81 -29.63 10.39
C ASP A 915 -11.20 -30.61 11.40
N ARG A 916 -11.98 -31.03 12.41
CA ARG A 916 -11.56 -32.09 13.35
C ARG A 916 -11.41 -33.45 12.65
N LEU A 917 -12.35 -33.81 11.77
CA LEU A 917 -12.27 -35.05 10.99
C LEU A 917 -11.00 -35.12 10.13
N THR A 918 -10.66 -34.02 9.44
CA THR A 918 -9.43 -33.94 8.64
C THR A 918 -8.17 -34.01 9.48
N ARG A 919 -8.17 -33.49 10.71
CA ARG A 919 -7.03 -33.64 11.64
C ARG A 919 -6.85 -35.08 12.08
N ILE A 920 -7.94 -35.79 12.38
CA ILE A 920 -7.90 -37.21 12.74
C ILE A 920 -7.33 -38.04 11.58
N GLN A 921 -7.79 -37.75 10.36
CA GLN A 921 -7.28 -38.39 9.16
C GLN A 921 -5.79 -38.10 8.94
N ALA A 922 -5.35 -36.85 9.13
CA ALA A 922 -3.93 -36.49 9.02
C ALA A 922 -3.04 -37.21 10.06
N GLU A 923 -3.51 -37.35 11.30
CA GLU A 923 -2.84 -38.15 12.34
C GLU A 923 -2.70 -39.64 11.96
N ARG A 924 -3.72 -40.20 11.29
CA ARG A 924 -3.67 -41.59 10.81
C ARG A 924 -2.64 -41.73 9.69
N VAL A 925 -2.70 -40.87 8.67
CA VAL A 925 -1.83 -40.92 7.49
C VAL A 925 -0.36 -40.72 7.85
N THR A 926 -0.05 -39.81 8.79
CA THR A 926 1.34 -39.53 9.20
C THR A 926 2.01 -40.67 9.99
N ARG A 927 1.25 -41.63 10.53
CA ARG A 927 1.79 -42.79 11.25
C ARG A 927 2.25 -43.93 10.34
N ASP A 928 1.83 -43.94 9.08
CA ASP A 928 2.18 -44.95 8.09
C ASP A 928 2.43 -44.27 6.73
N LEU A 929 3.65 -43.80 6.54
CA LEU A 929 4.07 -42.96 5.39
C LEU A 929 4.08 -43.71 4.04
N GLU A 930 3.80 -45.03 4.02
CA GLU A 930 3.66 -45.81 2.78
C GLU A 930 2.21 -45.84 2.23
N HIS A 931 1.25 -45.22 2.92
CA HIS A 931 -0.14 -45.15 2.46
C HIS A 931 -0.33 -44.09 1.34
N ASN A 932 -0.67 -44.54 0.14
CA ASN A 932 -0.85 -43.70 -1.06
C ASN A 932 -2.18 -42.91 -1.14
N ASP A 933 -3.10 -43.05 -0.17
CA ASP A 933 -4.46 -42.48 -0.27
C ASP A 933 -4.72 -41.39 0.78
N ILE A 934 -3.98 -40.27 0.64
CA ILE A 934 -4.03 -39.11 1.54
C ILE A 934 -5.33 -38.31 1.46
N LEU A 935 -6.20 -38.60 0.48
CA LEU A 935 -7.49 -37.94 0.27
C LEU A 935 -8.67 -38.78 0.82
N LYS A 936 -8.42 -40.00 1.31
CA LYS A 936 -9.47 -40.87 1.85
C LYS A 936 -9.65 -40.69 3.35
N ILE A 937 -10.87 -40.36 3.77
CA ILE A 937 -11.37 -40.47 5.14
C ILE A 937 -11.99 -41.86 5.30
N THR A 938 -11.55 -42.59 6.32
CA THR A 938 -12.00 -43.96 6.58
C THR A 938 -13.05 -44.03 7.66
N ASP A 939 -13.83 -45.11 7.73
CA ASP A 939 -14.81 -45.35 8.79
C ASP A 939 -14.17 -45.30 10.19
N ALA A 940 -12.90 -45.74 10.31
CA ALA A 940 -12.15 -45.65 11.56
C ALA A 940 -11.87 -44.20 11.99
N ASP A 941 -11.68 -43.28 11.04
CA ASP A 941 -11.52 -41.84 11.31
C ASP A 941 -12.85 -41.26 11.83
N LEU A 942 -13.97 -41.66 11.24
CA LEU A 942 -15.33 -41.27 11.65
C LEU A 942 -15.71 -41.84 13.02
N ASP A 943 -15.45 -43.12 13.28
CA ASP A 943 -15.71 -43.75 14.57
C ASP A 943 -14.85 -43.13 15.69
N LYS A 944 -13.59 -42.80 15.39
CA LYS A 944 -12.72 -42.07 16.32
C LYS A 944 -13.29 -40.69 16.65
N LEU A 945 -13.82 -39.97 15.66
CA LEU A 945 -14.47 -38.68 15.89
C LEU A 945 -15.78 -38.83 16.70
N ALA A 946 -16.58 -39.87 16.41
CA ALA A 946 -17.82 -40.16 17.13
C ALA A 946 -17.57 -40.45 18.62
N GLY A 947 -16.45 -41.11 18.95
CA GLY A 947 -16.04 -41.41 20.32
C GLY A 947 -15.48 -40.23 21.13
N LEU A 948 -15.20 -39.08 20.50
CA LEU A 948 -14.73 -37.88 21.18
C LEU A 948 -15.92 -37.03 21.66
N ASN A 949 -15.88 -36.57 22.90
CA ASN A 949 -16.89 -35.67 23.47
C ASN A 949 -16.79 -34.26 22.88
#